data_AF-A0A497KYN8-F1
#
_entry.id   AF-A0A497KYN8-F1
#
_cell.length_a   1.000
_cell.length_b   1.000
_cell.length_c   1.000
_cell.angle_alpha   90.00
_cell.angle_beta   90.00
_cell.angle_gamma   90.00
#
_symmetry.space_group_name_H-M   'P 1'
#
loop_
_entity.id
_entity.type
_entity.pdbx_description
1 polymer ?
#
loop_
_entity_poly.entity_id
_entity_poly.type
_entity_poly.pdbx_seq_one_letter_code
_entity_poly.pdbx_strand_id
1 'polypeptide(L)'
;IEKAKRMANELLNLNERALLTQSNVVRDFVSKHSNLCDRTLLMTVQKLPEHESLGDITVKTNNIKNTFSILQKAIVQIKNDVLKWIENLSTEIAEIISLLRQISNKLEVPVDFRGDNFLKELEEAKTFLEKFWKLDASAIDKLISNIKRNYETLLNGLNTSFSTLITSFKNWIFELKENTRTIEDVLLPPFPTIHTDLLGVVAKNVSVDLLRTFAKDVETVKFFEDDVKRRVLNKTLVLLRKNKSKMEVFKKYVEIDSSKLTFTLREPPTIDIPLNTLLTFLKELKEEERYLNNIEKAAINELKSDLRSKLTDLLSKTEVIIEEGIKIPKDLTRRISVLLSQIENVRDVDSALSFESEYTRLLEGIKDAIKRSFLSERGKTIAAVSEFLGTVEVPVLRGQTIEELLQSFQELKKWKNQIKNMLKEKASELIEKLERGNSLLANTPWANPELSKVLLELRNEIRSTNEIEEIVRLLDRINQLKNDEEERLKNTLEMAKREYMDVIRTIEEIVVEVPFSIRAPLHIDVRNKTYMELVKILPEIGEKVRQRDKLIKETLESFLLKIKNEVERIPVIYREDFAKIIQEIDNAIEDLKRADNIHIAKEIFNQAITEINHLLREKFSNLKSSLILKIRMALIKMRNPPDVSDMVEKLNRVTIEQWEIARAVYEVDKIFQEEILGTLRDFVKNETERHIDLLIKLKRYGIDVEEFIIRLEEVEAKLSSQKELDIQEIGELGKIVNDIITSQTLRQIFAKWLNLTVDALERTINYVSQWVEVESDFYEILPTLKKQSEILDSLEMDTIIKMIEHTHKLWEIARSYLEEIEKRRDMLFEEELKKIPYHNSITRIWDKNKEEFDKKIFPLSRLYKLREEIAKERTPRILELIREKERLEKEWLEKERQISVWHKSVKVFLTGISPMDEEEVKERKLKSIIEKIKKIYKRKDVQTYLILAVQTLLGE
;
A
#
# COMPACT_ATOMS: atom_id res chain seq x y z
N ILE A 1 -157.93 -96.07 -27.78
CA ILE A 1 -157.06 -95.12 -28.53
C ILE A 1 -157.55 -93.67 -28.35
N GLU A 2 -158.85 -93.35 -28.52
CA GLU A 2 -159.39 -92.00 -28.24
C GLU A 2 -158.94 -91.38 -26.91
N LYS A 3 -158.96 -92.15 -25.82
CA LYS A 3 -158.59 -91.66 -24.49
C LYS A 3 -157.14 -91.19 -24.42
N ALA A 4 -156.21 -91.91 -25.06
CA ALA A 4 -154.81 -91.50 -25.17
C ALA A 4 -154.63 -90.27 -26.05
N LYS A 5 -155.39 -90.13 -27.15
CA LYS A 5 -155.37 -88.92 -28.00
C LYS A 5 -155.88 -87.69 -27.25
N ARG A 6 -156.99 -87.79 -26.50
CA ARG A 6 -157.48 -86.67 -25.68
C ARG A 6 -156.47 -86.26 -24.62
N MET A 7 -155.90 -87.23 -23.89
CA MET A 7 -154.91 -86.97 -22.84
C MET A 7 -153.61 -86.37 -23.41
N ALA A 8 -153.15 -86.84 -24.57
CA ALA A 8 -152.01 -86.23 -25.27
C ALA A 8 -152.30 -84.79 -25.71
N ASN A 9 -153.51 -84.52 -26.21
CA ASN A 9 -153.90 -83.18 -26.62
C ASN A 9 -154.03 -82.22 -25.43
N GLU A 10 -154.56 -82.68 -24.29
CA GLU A 10 -154.58 -81.91 -23.04
C GLU A 10 -153.16 -81.58 -22.53
N LEU A 11 -152.24 -82.55 -22.56
CA LEU A 11 -150.84 -82.33 -22.16
C LEU A 11 -150.10 -81.38 -23.12
N LEU A 12 -150.35 -81.49 -24.43
CA LEU A 12 -149.80 -80.55 -25.41
C LEU A 12 -150.36 -79.13 -25.21
N ASN A 13 -151.65 -78.99 -24.93
CA ASN A 13 -152.25 -77.69 -24.61
C ASN A 13 -151.64 -77.08 -23.34
N LEU A 14 -151.39 -77.88 -22.30
CA LEU A 14 -150.72 -77.41 -21.08
C LEU A 14 -149.30 -76.89 -21.39
N ASN A 15 -148.53 -77.62 -22.19
CA ASN A 15 -147.19 -77.21 -22.61
C ASN A 15 -147.22 -75.96 -23.50
N GLU A 16 -148.17 -75.89 -24.44
CA GLU A 16 -148.34 -74.73 -25.32
C GLU A 16 -148.75 -73.49 -24.52
N ARG A 17 -149.69 -73.62 -23.57
CA ARG A 17 -150.04 -72.54 -22.63
C ARG A 17 -148.85 -72.07 -21.80
N ALA A 18 -148.03 -73.00 -21.32
CA ALA A 18 -146.82 -72.65 -20.57
C ALA A 18 -145.82 -71.85 -21.44
N LEU A 19 -145.61 -72.26 -22.70
CA LEU A 19 -144.73 -71.52 -23.63
C LEU A 19 -145.32 -70.20 -24.10
N LEU A 20 -146.65 -70.11 -24.30
CA LEU A 20 -147.34 -68.85 -24.58
C LEU A 20 -147.19 -67.88 -23.41
N THR A 21 -147.29 -68.37 -22.18
CA THR A 21 -147.04 -67.56 -20.97
C THR A 21 -145.61 -67.01 -20.98
N GLN A 22 -144.61 -67.84 -21.27
CA GLN A 22 -143.22 -67.38 -21.39
C GLN A 22 -143.00 -66.44 -22.59
N SER A 23 -143.73 -66.63 -23.69
CA SER A 23 -143.71 -65.72 -24.85
C SER A 23 -144.25 -64.34 -24.49
N ASN A 24 -145.32 -64.30 -23.71
CA ASN A 24 -145.85 -63.04 -23.19
C ASN A 24 -144.86 -62.38 -22.22
N VAL A 25 -144.21 -63.14 -21.33
CA VAL A 25 -143.17 -62.59 -20.44
C VAL A 25 -142.00 -61.98 -21.21
N VAL A 26 -141.55 -62.63 -22.30
CA VAL A 26 -140.48 -62.09 -23.16
C VAL A 26 -140.96 -60.86 -23.93
N ARG A 27 -142.19 -60.85 -24.46
CA ARG A 27 -142.78 -59.65 -25.10
C ARG A 27 -142.90 -58.49 -24.14
N ASP A 28 -143.41 -58.73 -22.94
CA ASP A 28 -143.56 -57.72 -21.89
C ASP A 28 -142.19 -57.17 -21.48
N PHE A 29 -141.17 -58.03 -21.35
CA PHE A 29 -139.80 -57.59 -21.10
C PHE A 29 -139.32 -56.62 -22.20
N VAL A 30 -139.45 -57.00 -23.46
CA VAL A 30 -138.97 -56.18 -24.59
C VAL A 30 -139.77 -54.89 -24.72
N SER A 31 -141.07 -54.90 -24.40
CA SER A 31 -141.88 -53.69 -24.34
C SER A 31 -141.40 -52.75 -23.23
N LYS A 32 -141.17 -53.28 -22.02
CA LYS A 32 -140.77 -52.53 -20.83
C LYS A 32 -139.32 -52.01 -20.92
N HIS A 33 -138.46 -52.71 -21.64
CA HIS A 33 -137.02 -52.43 -21.74
C HIS A 33 -136.55 -52.27 -23.19
N SER A 34 -137.39 -51.68 -24.03
CA SER A 34 -137.11 -51.44 -25.46
C SER A 34 -135.80 -50.67 -25.70
N ASN A 35 -135.40 -49.82 -24.75
CA ASN A 35 -134.16 -49.04 -24.80
C ASN A 35 -132.89 -49.88 -24.55
N LEU A 36 -133.03 -51.09 -24.00
CA LEU A 36 -131.93 -52.02 -23.78
C LEU A 36 -131.85 -53.07 -24.90
N CYS A 37 -132.97 -53.36 -25.56
CA CYS A 37 -133.06 -54.42 -26.56
C CYS A 37 -132.49 -54.00 -27.92
N ASP A 38 -131.67 -54.87 -28.51
CA ASP A 38 -131.18 -54.67 -29.87
C ASP A 38 -132.29 -54.92 -30.92
N ARG A 39 -132.05 -54.44 -32.15
CA ARG A 39 -133.01 -54.58 -33.26
C ARG A 39 -133.30 -56.04 -33.61
N THR A 40 -132.37 -56.94 -33.32
CA THR A 40 -132.45 -58.36 -33.66
C THR A 40 -133.36 -59.12 -32.69
N LEU A 41 -133.32 -58.78 -31.40
CA LEU A 41 -134.22 -59.27 -30.38
C LEU A 41 -135.66 -58.87 -30.67
N LEU A 42 -135.89 -57.60 -31.03
CA LEU A 42 -137.22 -57.10 -31.43
C LEU A 42 -137.83 -57.94 -32.57
N MET A 43 -137.04 -58.24 -33.60
CA MET A 43 -137.46 -59.09 -34.71
C MET A 43 -137.70 -60.56 -34.32
N THR A 44 -136.95 -61.06 -33.34
CA THR A 44 -137.07 -62.45 -32.86
C THR A 44 -138.37 -62.64 -32.09
N VAL A 45 -138.74 -61.67 -31.25
CA VAL A 45 -139.95 -61.70 -30.42
C VAL A 45 -141.24 -61.61 -31.24
N GLN A 46 -141.24 -60.88 -32.36
CA GLN A 46 -142.37 -60.82 -33.30
C GLN A 46 -142.78 -62.19 -33.86
N LYS A 47 -141.86 -63.17 -33.87
CA LYS A 47 -142.11 -64.52 -34.42
C LYS A 47 -142.75 -65.49 -33.41
N LEU A 48 -142.92 -65.07 -32.16
CA LEU A 48 -143.57 -65.90 -31.15
C LEU A 48 -145.08 -65.96 -31.41
N PRO A 49 -145.78 -67.06 -31.08
CA PRO A 49 -147.23 -67.15 -31.19
C PRO A 49 -147.95 -66.43 -30.03
N GLU A 50 -149.19 -66.01 -30.26
CA GLU A 50 -150.03 -65.28 -29.27
C GLU A 50 -151.24 -66.09 -28.80
N HIS A 51 -151.61 -67.12 -29.55
CA HIS A 51 -152.79 -67.93 -29.29
C HIS A 51 -152.45 -69.41 -29.41
N GLU A 52 -153.22 -70.26 -28.73
CA GLU A 52 -153.12 -71.72 -28.88
C GLU A 52 -153.37 -72.11 -30.33
N SER A 53 -152.59 -73.06 -30.85
CA SER A 53 -152.76 -73.51 -32.23
C SER A 53 -154.03 -74.35 -32.40
N LEU A 54 -154.77 -74.11 -33.49
CA LEU A 54 -155.90 -74.93 -33.91
C LEU A 54 -155.41 -76.00 -34.88
N GLY A 55 -155.54 -77.27 -34.52
CA GLY A 55 -155.15 -78.37 -35.39
C GLY A 55 -154.93 -79.69 -34.67
N ASP A 56 -154.62 -80.71 -35.45
CA ASP A 56 -154.30 -82.04 -34.95
C ASP A 56 -152.95 -82.07 -34.18
N ILE A 57 -152.75 -83.13 -33.40
CA ILE A 57 -151.60 -83.34 -32.48
C ILE A 57 -150.23 -83.03 -33.12
N THR A 58 -150.03 -83.35 -34.40
CA THR A 58 -148.77 -83.10 -35.13
C THR A 58 -148.47 -81.61 -35.30
N VAL A 59 -149.50 -80.81 -35.61
CA VAL A 59 -149.38 -79.35 -35.79
C VAL A 59 -148.99 -78.70 -34.45
N LYS A 60 -149.68 -79.09 -33.37
CA LYS A 60 -149.39 -78.59 -32.01
C LYS A 60 -147.97 -78.90 -31.57
N THR A 61 -147.49 -80.12 -31.83
CA THR A 61 -146.13 -80.53 -31.46
C THR A 61 -145.06 -79.71 -32.19
N ASN A 62 -145.23 -79.46 -33.49
CA ASN A 62 -144.29 -78.63 -34.26
C ASN A 62 -144.30 -77.17 -33.80
N ASN A 63 -145.47 -76.60 -33.51
CA ASN A 63 -145.60 -75.25 -33.00
C ASN A 63 -144.93 -75.08 -31.64
N ILE A 64 -145.12 -76.02 -30.72
CA ILE A 64 -144.46 -76.03 -29.40
C ILE A 64 -142.92 -76.03 -29.58
N LYS A 65 -142.37 -76.88 -30.45
CA LYS A 65 -140.93 -76.97 -30.69
C LYS A 65 -140.35 -75.68 -31.30
N ASN A 66 -141.03 -75.10 -32.30
CA ASN A 66 -140.62 -73.83 -32.90
C ASN A 66 -140.66 -72.69 -31.88
N THR A 67 -141.75 -72.61 -31.11
CA THR A 67 -141.92 -71.58 -30.07
C THR A 67 -140.83 -71.65 -29.03
N PHE A 68 -140.51 -72.85 -28.53
CA PHE A 68 -139.42 -73.06 -27.57
C PHE A 68 -138.06 -72.59 -28.11
N SER A 69 -137.73 -72.91 -29.37
CA SER A 69 -136.47 -72.49 -30.00
C SER A 69 -136.36 -70.97 -30.15
N ILE A 70 -137.45 -70.31 -30.57
CA ILE A 70 -137.51 -68.85 -30.71
C ILE A 70 -137.39 -68.18 -29.33
N LEU A 71 -138.08 -68.70 -28.32
CA LEU A 71 -137.97 -68.23 -26.93
C LEU A 71 -136.55 -68.32 -26.40
N GLN A 72 -135.87 -69.45 -26.62
CA GLN A 72 -134.51 -69.64 -26.14
C GLN A 72 -133.55 -68.62 -26.77
N LYS A 73 -133.68 -68.35 -28.07
CA LYS A 73 -132.90 -67.32 -28.76
C LYS A 73 -133.17 -65.92 -28.20
N ALA A 74 -134.45 -65.58 -28.00
CA ALA A 74 -134.82 -64.27 -27.45
C ALA A 74 -134.22 -64.04 -26.06
N ILE A 75 -134.23 -65.04 -25.18
CA ILE A 75 -133.69 -64.92 -23.82
C ILE A 75 -132.16 -64.78 -23.80
N VAL A 76 -131.44 -65.50 -24.66
CA VAL A 76 -129.97 -65.34 -24.79
C VAL A 76 -129.63 -63.92 -25.26
N GLN A 77 -130.42 -63.37 -26.18
CA GLN A 77 -130.18 -62.04 -26.68
C GLN A 77 -130.50 -60.95 -25.65
N ILE A 78 -131.60 -61.09 -24.91
CA ILE A 78 -131.91 -60.27 -23.73
C ILE A 78 -130.72 -60.23 -22.76
N LYS A 79 -130.13 -61.40 -22.44
CA LYS A 79 -128.99 -61.47 -21.53
C LYS A 79 -127.79 -60.65 -22.03
N ASN A 80 -127.42 -60.79 -23.31
CA ASN A 80 -126.25 -60.11 -23.87
C ASN A 80 -126.43 -58.58 -23.91
N ASP A 81 -127.63 -58.13 -24.27
CA ASP A 81 -128.00 -56.72 -24.29
C ASP A 81 -127.90 -56.08 -22.89
N VAL A 82 -128.36 -56.80 -21.86
CA VAL A 82 -128.29 -56.34 -20.47
C VAL A 82 -126.85 -56.34 -19.94
N LEU A 83 -126.01 -57.32 -20.32
CA LEU A 83 -124.58 -57.32 -19.96
C LEU A 83 -123.87 -56.08 -20.49
N LYS A 84 -124.09 -55.74 -21.77
CA LYS A 84 -123.51 -54.54 -22.40
C LYS A 84 -123.96 -53.25 -21.71
N TRP A 85 -125.23 -53.18 -21.30
CA TRP A 85 -125.75 -52.05 -20.55
C TRP A 85 -125.06 -51.89 -19.18
N ILE A 86 -124.83 -52.98 -18.44
CA ILE A 86 -124.13 -52.96 -17.15
C ILE A 86 -122.68 -52.47 -17.29
N GLU A 87 -121.95 -52.90 -18.32
CA GLU A 87 -120.56 -52.47 -18.56
C GLU A 87 -120.45 -50.97 -18.84
N ASN A 88 -121.34 -50.45 -19.68
CA ASN A 88 -121.39 -49.01 -19.98
C ASN A 88 -121.69 -48.19 -18.70
N LEU A 89 -122.64 -48.65 -17.89
CA LEU A 89 -123.03 -47.98 -16.65
C LEU A 89 -121.89 -47.95 -15.61
N SER A 90 -121.13 -49.05 -15.51
CA SER A 90 -119.97 -49.13 -14.60
C SER A 90 -118.87 -48.12 -14.97
N THR A 91 -118.58 -47.99 -16.26
CA THR A 91 -117.55 -47.07 -16.77
C THR A 91 -117.90 -45.60 -16.50
N GLU A 92 -119.15 -45.20 -16.74
CA GLU A 92 -119.63 -43.84 -16.53
C GLU A 92 -119.52 -43.40 -15.05
N ILE A 93 -119.90 -44.29 -14.12
CA ILE A 93 -119.89 -44.01 -12.68
C ILE A 93 -118.48 -43.87 -12.13
N ALA A 94 -117.55 -44.71 -12.58
CA ALA A 94 -116.15 -44.63 -12.15
C ALA A 94 -115.52 -43.29 -12.54
N GLU A 95 -115.84 -42.76 -13.72
CA GLU A 95 -115.34 -41.46 -14.18
C GLU A 95 -115.92 -40.30 -13.36
N ILE A 96 -117.23 -40.32 -13.08
CA ILE A 96 -117.90 -39.32 -12.24
C ILE A 96 -117.24 -39.20 -10.86
N ILE A 97 -116.96 -40.34 -10.21
CA ILE A 97 -116.33 -40.37 -8.87
C ILE A 97 -114.91 -39.76 -8.92
N SER A 98 -114.13 -40.09 -9.95
CA SER A 98 -112.76 -39.59 -10.11
C SER A 98 -112.71 -38.07 -10.23
N LEU A 99 -113.56 -37.50 -11.11
CA LEU A 99 -113.63 -36.06 -11.32
C LEU A 99 -114.07 -35.31 -10.06
N LEU A 100 -115.05 -35.84 -9.33
CA LEU A 100 -115.51 -35.25 -8.08
C LEU A 100 -114.42 -35.25 -6.99
N ARG A 101 -113.62 -36.32 -6.87
CA ARG A 101 -112.46 -36.36 -5.96
C ARG A 101 -111.41 -35.32 -6.32
N GLN A 102 -111.10 -35.15 -7.60
CA GLN A 102 -110.15 -34.14 -8.07
C GLN A 102 -110.60 -32.72 -7.68
N ILE A 103 -111.88 -32.41 -7.88
CA ILE A 103 -112.46 -31.12 -7.54
C ILE A 103 -112.46 -30.89 -6.03
N SER A 104 -112.89 -31.88 -5.26
CA SER A 104 -112.88 -31.86 -3.79
C SER A 104 -111.50 -31.54 -3.22
N ASN A 105 -110.44 -32.15 -3.74
CA ASN A 105 -109.08 -31.90 -3.29
C ASN A 105 -108.62 -30.46 -3.59
N LYS A 106 -108.96 -29.92 -4.77
CA LYS A 106 -108.58 -28.54 -5.15
C LYS A 106 -109.33 -27.48 -4.34
N LEU A 107 -110.54 -27.79 -3.88
CA LEU A 107 -111.33 -26.93 -3.01
C LEU A 107 -111.07 -27.17 -1.52
N GLU A 108 -110.29 -28.21 -1.16
CA GLU A 108 -110.05 -28.65 0.22
C GLU A 108 -111.34 -28.95 1.01
N VAL A 109 -112.39 -29.40 0.30
CA VAL A 109 -113.68 -29.75 0.90
C VAL A 109 -113.83 -31.27 0.92
N PRO A 110 -113.86 -31.95 2.08
CA PRO A 110 -114.01 -33.39 2.15
C PRO A 110 -115.45 -33.81 1.83
N VAL A 111 -115.62 -34.72 0.86
CA VAL A 111 -116.94 -35.21 0.45
C VAL A 111 -116.93 -36.73 0.25
N ASP A 112 -117.98 -37.42 0.73
CA ASP A 112 -118.18 -38.87 0.56
C ASP A 112 -118.90 -39.14 -0.78
N PHE A 113 -118.37 -40.06 -1.59
CA PHE A 113 -118.87 -40.32 -2.95
C PHE A 113 -119.65 -41.62 -3.11
N ARG A 114 -119.69 -42.52 -2.10
CA ARG A 114 -120.47 -43.80 -2.01
C ARG A 114 -120.56 -44.74 -3.23
N GLY A 115 -119.98 -44.41 -4.38
CA GLY A 115 -120.15 -45.14 -5.63
C GLY A 115 -119.31 -46.40 -5.78
N ASP A 116 -118.26 -46.55 -4.97
CA ASP A 116 -117.42 -47.75 -4.95
C ASP A 116 -118.24 -49.02 -4.59
N ASN A 117 -119.26 -48.89 -3.74
CA ASN A 117 -120.16 -50.00 -3.39
C ASN A 117 -121.09 -50.40 -4.56
N PHE A 118 -121.58 -49.43 -5.32
CA PHE A 118 -122.47 -49.70 -6.46
C PHE A 118 -121.71 -50.31 -7.65
N LEU A 119 -120.46 -49.89 -7.89
CA LEU A 119 -119.60 -50.53 -8.88
C LEU A 119 -119.39 -52.03 -8.57
N LYS A 120 -119.27 -52.39 -7.29
CA LYS A 120 -119.20 -53.79 -6.85
C LYS A 120 -120.51 -54.55 -7.11
N GLU A 121 -121.66 -53.94 -6.84
CA GLU A 121 -122.98 -54.54 -7.13
C GLU A 121 -123.18 -54.82 -8.63
N LEU A 122 -122.71 -53.93 -9.52
CA LEU A 122 -122.77 -54.12 -10.98
C LEU A 122 -121.90 -55.29 -11.44
N GLU A 123 -120.71 -55.46 -10.86
CA GLU A 123 -119.83 -56.59 -11.17
C GLU A 123 -120.46 -57.92 -10.74
N GLU A 124 -121.07 -57.97 -9.55
CA GLU A 124 -121.81 -59.15 -9.07
C GLU A 124 -122.98 -59.50 -10.02
N ALA A 125 -123.74 -58.49 -10.48
CA ALA A 125 -124.83 -58.66 -11.44
C ALA A 125 -124.35 -59.18 -12.81
N LYS A 126 -123.20 -58.72 -13.29
CA LYS A 126 -122.55 -59.22 -14.51
C LYS A 126 -122.26 -60.71 -14.40
N THR A 127 -121.60 -61.15 -13.32
CA THR A 127 -121.33 -62.58 -13.07
C THR A 127 -122.59 -63.44 -12.97
N PHE A 128 -123.69 -62.90 -12.43
CA PHE A 128 -124.97 -63.61 -12.37
C PHE A 128 -125.54 -63.87 -13.77
N LEU A 129 -125.56 -62.85 -14.64
CA LEU A 129 -126.10 -62.96 -16.00
C LEU A 129 -125.29 -63.94 -16.85
N GLU A 130 -123.95 -63.90 -16.76
CA GLU A 130 -123.07 -64.83 -17.48
C GLU A 130 -123.41 -66.30 -17.22
N LYS A 131 -123.88 -66.65 -16.01
CA LYS A 131 -124.25 -68.02 -15.60
C LYS A 131 -125.73 -68.38 -15.82
N PHE A 132 -126.56 -67.45 -16.31
CA PHE A 132 -128.01 -67.67 -16.46
C PHE A 132 -128.37 -68.53 -17.68
N TRP A 133 -129.19 -69.59 -17.48
CA TRP A 133 -129.59 -70.56 -18.52
C TRP A 133 -131.10 -70.92 -18.55
N LYS A 134 -131.95 -70.31 -17.72
CA LYS A 134 -133.39 -70.63 -17.64
C LYS A 134 -134.20 -69.94 -18.75
N LEU A 135 -135.23 -70.61 -19.25
CA LEU A 135 -136.23 -70.04 -20.18
C LEU A 135 -137.28 -69.19 -19.43
N ASP A 136 -136.82 -68.15 -18.74
CA ASP A 136 -137.65 -67.19 -18.01
C ASP A 136 -136.95 -65.82 -17.94
N ALA A 137 -137.52 -64.79 -18.55
CA ALA A 137 -136.95 -63.43 -18.56
C ALA A 137 -137.27 -62.62 -17.29
N SER A 138 -138.17 -63.11 -16.41
CA SER A 138 -138.59 -62.37 -15.21
C SER A 138 -137.47 -62.17 -14.18
N ALA A 139 -136.51 -63.10 -14.13
CA ALA A 139 -135.33 -62.97 -13.26
C ALA A 139 -134.41 -61.84 -13.73
N ILE A 140 -134.26 -61.66 -15.05
CA ILE A 140 -133.48 -60.57 -15.64
C ILE A 140 -134.20 -59.23 -15.45
N ASP A 141 -135.53 -59.20 -15.60
CA ASP A 141 -136.36 -58.01 -15.32
C ASP A 141 -136.19 -57.50 -13.87
N LYS A 142 -136.20 -58.43 -12.90
CA LYS A 142 -135.96 -58.11 -11.48
C LYS A 142 -134.55 -57.55 -11.25
N LEU A 143 -133.53 -58.13 -11.89
CA LEU A 143 -132.16 -57.64 -11.80
C LEU A 143 -132.03 -56.21 -12.32
N ILE A 144 -132.57 -55.92 -13.50
CA ILE A 144 -132.57 -54.57 -14.10
C ILE A 144 -133.30 -53.59 -13.17
N SER A 145 -134.44 -53.99 -12.62
CA SER A 145 -135.22 -53.13 -11.71
C SER A 145 -134.44 -52.79 -10.44
N ASN A 146 -133.71 -53.75 -9.86
CA ASN A 146 -132.84 -53.52 -8.71
C ASN A 146 -131.67 -52.58 -9.05
N ILE A 147 -130.99 -52.82 -10.17
CA ILE A 147 -129.87 -51.97 -10.61
C ILE A 147 -130.36 -50.54 -10.86
N LYS A 148 -131.49 -50.35 -11.55
CA LYS A 148 -132.05 -49.02 -11.81
C LYS A 148 -132.38 -48.27 -10.52
N ARG A 149 -133.01 -48.95 -9.53
CA ARG A 149 -133.33 -48.35 -8.24
C ARG A 149 -132.09 -47.94 -7.45
N ASN A 150 -131.07 -48.79 -7.43
CA ASN A 150 -129.83 -48.51 -6.71
C ASN A 150 -129.02 -47.41 -7.42
N TYR A 151 -129.03 -47.38 -8.76
CA TYR A 151 -128.42 -46.31 -9.57
C TYR A 151 -129.05 -44.94 -9.25
N GLU A 152 -130.38 -44.84 -9.18
CA GLU A 152 -131.07 -43.60 -8.80
C GLU A 152 -130.66 -43.11 -7.41
N THR A 153 -130.46 -44.03 -6.46
CA THR A 153 -130.02 -43.69 -5.10
C THR A 153 -128.59 -43.16 -5.09
N LEU A 154 -127.69 -43.78 -5.86
CA LEU A 154 -126.31 -43.30 -6.01
C LEU A 154 -126.26 -41.92 -6.66
N LEU A 155 -127.04 -41.72 -7.73
CA LEU A 155 -127.05 -40.48 -8.50
C LEU A 155 -127.50 -39.29 -7.63
N ASN A 156 -128.47 -39.50 -6.73
CA ASN A 156 -128.87 -38.52 -5.72
C ASN A 156 -127.75 -38.20 -4.72
N GLY A 157 -126.98 -39.22 -4.29
CA GLY A 157 -125.80 -39.02 -3.44
C GLY A 157 -124.73 -38.18 -4.13
N LEU A 158 -124.39 -38.52 -5.38
CA LEU A 158 -123.41 -37.79 -6.18
C LEU A 158 -123.86 -36.35 -6.47
N ASN A 159 -125.15 -36.12 -6.74
CA ASN A 159 -125.73 -34.78 -6.91
C ASN A 159 -125.57 -33.92 -5.64
N THR A 160 -125.75 -34.53 -4.46
CA THR A 160 -125.59 -33.83 -3.16
C THR A 160 -124.13 -33.42 -2.95
N SER A 161 -123.21 -34.35 -3.21
CA SER A 161 -121.77 -34.13 -3.13
C SER A 161 -121.32 -33.02 -4.08
N PHE A 162 -121.80 -33.05 -5.32
CA PHE A 162 -121.54 -32.02 -6.32
C PHE A 162 -122.10 -30.63 -5.93
N SER A 163 -123.32 -30.57 -5.39
CA SER A 163 -123.94 -29.31 -4.93
C SER A 163 -123.16 -28.64 -3.80
N THR A 164 -122.58 -29.45 -2.90
CA THR A 164 -121.70 -28.98 -1.82
C THR A 164 -120.45 -28.32 -2.41
N LEU A 165 -119.81 -28.98 -3.38
CA LEU A 165 -118.62 -28.44 -4.05
C LEU A 165 -118.90 -27.15 -4.83
N ILE A 166 -120.04 -27.05 -5.52
CA ILE A 166 -120.47 -25.82 -6.20
C ILE A 166 -120.68 -24.67 -5.22
N THR A 167 -121.29 -24.94 -4.07
CA THR A 167 -121.54 -23.90 -3.06
C THR A 167 -120.23 -23.35 -2.51
N SER A 168 -119.29 -24.23 -2.17
CA SER A 168 -117.95 -23.83 -1.72
C SER A 168 -117.19 -23.05 -2.79
N PHE A 169 -117.26 -23.48 -4.05
CA PHE A 169 -116.62 -22.77 -5.16
C PHE A 169 -117.21 -21.37 -5.37
N LYS A 170 -118.54 -21.23 -5.27
CA LYS A 170 -119.24 -19.94 -5.38
C LYS A 170 -118.82 -18.97 -4.29
N ASN A 171 -118.71 -19.44 -3.04
CA ASN A 171 -118.26 -18.62 -1.92
C ASN A 171 -116.81 -18.17 -2.12
N TRP A 172 -115.94 -19.09 -2.54
CA TRP A 172 -114.54 -18.77 -2.82
C TRP A 172 -114.38 -17.72 -3.92
N ILE A 173 -115.14 -17.82 -5.02
CA ILE A 173 -115.18 -16.78 -6.07
C ILE A 173 -115.62 -15.42 -5.52
N PHE A 174 -116.64 -15.40 -4.65
CA PHE A 174 -117.16 -14.16 -4.08
C PHE A 174 -116.11 -13.46 -3.22
N GLU A 175 -115.47 -14.19 -2.29
CA GLU A 175 -114.39 -13.66 -1.46
C GLU A 175 -113.22 -13.16 -2.31
N LEU A 176 -112.82 -13.92 -3.34
CA LEU A 176 -111.73 -13.54 -4.22
C LEU A 176 -112.04 -12.26 -5.02
N LYS A 177 -113.29 -12.07 -5.46
CA LYS A 177 -113.74 -10.84 -6.12
C LYS A 177 -113.75 -9.63 -5.18
N GLU A 178 -114.20 -9.80 -3.94
CA GLU A 178 -114.16 -8.73 -2.93
C GLU A 178 -112.72 -8.34 -2.59
N ASN A 179 -111.87 -9.32 -2.31
CA ASN A 179 -110.45 -9.08 -2.01
C ASN A 179 -109.75 -8.35 -3.15
N THR A 180 -109.97 -8.77 -4.41
CA THR A 180 -109.34 -8.12 -5.57
C THR A 180 -109.85 -6.70 -5.85
N ARG A 181 -111.08 -6.35 -5.47
CA ARG A 181 -111.60 -4.97 -5.57
C ARG A 181 -110.93 -3.99 -4.62
N THR A 182 -110.54 -4.45 -3.43
CA THR A 182 -109.89 -3.59 -2.41
C THR A 182 -108.43 -3.23 -2.72
N ILE A 183 -107.86 -3.79 -3.80
CA ILE A 183 -106.46 -3.61 -4.18
C ILE A 183 -106.35 -2.48 -5.21
N GLU A 184 -106.13 -1.26 -4.75
CA GLU A 184 -106.04 -0.08 -5.63
C GLU A 184 -104.66 0.12 -6.29
N ASP A 185 -103.59 -0.42 -5.69
CA ASP A 185 -102.19 -0.09 -6.04
C ASP A 185 -101.38 -1.23 -6.70
N VAL A 186 -102.06 -2.29 -7.16
CA VAL A 186 -101.44 -3.44 -7.85
C VAL A 186 -102.22 -3.73 -9.12
N LEU A 187 -101.55 -3.81 -10.26
CA LEU A 187 -102.17 -4.17 -11.55
C LEU A 187 -102.55 -5.66 -11.55
N LEU A 188 -103.85 -5.92 -11.35
CA LEU A 188 -104.41 -7.26 -11.33
C LEU A 188 -104.87 -7.73 -12.74
N PRO A 189 -104.77 -9.02 -13.05
CA PRO A 189 -105.39 -9.58 -14.26
C PRO A 189 -106.93 -9.52 -14.18
N PRO A 190 -107.65 -9.63 -15.32
CA PRO A 190 -109.11 -9.73 -15.31
C PRO A 190 -109.55 -11.03 -14.62
N PHE A 191 -110.64 -10.95 -13.86
CA PHE A 191 -111.21 -12.14 -13.20
C PHE A 191 -111.62 -13.17 -14.25
N PRO A 192 -111.28 -14.47 -14.09
CA PRO A 192 -111.53 -15.48 -15.11
C PRO A 192 -113.03 -15.69 -15.37
N THR A 193 -113.36 -16.00 -16.64
CA THR A 193 -114.71 -16.39 -17.04
C THR A 193 -115.01 -17.79 -16.53
N ILE A 194 -116.13 -17.95 -15.83
CA ILE A 194 -116.58 -19.25 -15.29
C ILE A 194 -117.62 -19.81 -16.27
N HIS A 195 -117.37 -21.01 -16.78
CA HIS A 195 -118.22 -21.64 -17.81
C HIS A 195 -119.35 -22.50 -17.21
N THR A 196 -119.18 -22.97 -15.99
CA THR A 196 -120.19 -23.73 -15.24
C THR A 196 -121.28 -22.78 -14.75
N ASP A 197 -122.53 -23.11 -15.07
CA ASP A 197 -123.69 -22.33 -14.61
C ASP A 197 -123.92 -22.52 -13.10
N LEU A 198 -123.32 -21.67 -12.29
CA LEU A 198 -123.41 -21.74 -10.82
C LEU A 198 -124.81 -21.45 -10.26
N LEU A 199 -125.79 -21.07 -11.09
CA LEU A 199 -127.17 -20.80 -10.68
C LEU A 199 -128.14 -21.90 -11.11
N GLY A 200 -127.97 -22.47 -12.31
CA GLY A 200 -128.88 -23.47 -12.89
C GLY A 200 -128.52 -24.94 -12.64
N VAL A 201 -127.35 -25.22 -12.04
CA VAL A 201 -126.83 -26.60 -11.94
C VAL A 201 -127.50 -27.46 -10.86
N VAL A 202 -128.18 -26.88 -9.87
CA VAL A 202 -128.91 -27.66 -8.85
C VAL A 202 -130.05 -28.51 -9.45
N ALA A 203 -130.51 -28.18 -10.66
CA ALA A 203 -131.55 -28.92 -11.38
C ALA A 203 -131.00 -29.95 -12.39
N LYS A 204 -129.67 -30.06 -12.58
CA LYS A 204 -129.07 -30.97 -13.55
C LYS A 204 -128.42 -32.15 -12.84
N ASN A 205 -128.72 -33.35 -13.32
CA ASN A 205 -128.04 -34.57 -12.89
C ASN A 205 -126.54 -34.49 -13.20
N VAL A 206 -125.72 -34.95 -12.25
CA VAL A 206 -124.27 -35.07 -12.41
C VAL A 206 -123.98 -35.89 -13.66
N SER A 207 -123.19 -35.31 -14.56
CA SER A 207 -122.67 -35.95 -15.76
C SER A 207 -121.18 -35.68 -15.88
N VAL A 208 -120.48 -36.56 -16.60
CA VAL A 208 -119.04 -36.46 -16.85
C VAL A 208 -118.67 -35.10 -17.47
N ASP A 209 -119.40 -34.64 -18.47
CA ASP A 209 -119.11 -33.38 -19.18
C ASP A 209 -119.28 -32.13 -18.30
N LEU A 210 -120.29 -32.16 -17.42
CA LEU A 210 -120.52 -31.09 -16.46
C LEU A 210 -119.39 -31.02 -15.43
N LEU A 211 -118.95 -32.17 -14.91
CA LEU A 211 -117.84 -32.24 -13.96
C LEU A 211 -116.50 -31.86 -14.56
N ARG A 212 -116.23 -32.21 -15.83
CA ARG A 212 -115.02 -31.78 -16.54
C ARG A 212 -114.98 -30.26 -16.72
N THR A 213 -116.11 -29.64 -17.07
CA THR A 213 -116.21 -28.17 -17.17
C THR A 213 -115.98 -27.52 -15.80
N PHE A 214 -116.62 -28.06 -14.75
CA PHE A 214 -116.46 -27.54 -13.39
C PHE A 214 -115.02 -27.66 -12.86
N ALA A 215 -114.35 -28.79 -13.09
CA ALA A 215 -112.95 -28.97 -12.70
C ALA A 215 -112.01 -27.94 -13.35
N LYS A 216 -112.27 -27.59 -14.62
CA LYS A 216 -111.51 -26.54 -15.33
C LYS A 216 -111.75 -25.15 -14.75
N ASP A 217 -112.99 -24.82 -14.39
CA ASP A 217 -113.30 -23.53 -13.77
C ASP A 217 -112.62 -23.40 -12.40
N VAL A 218 -112.65 -24.46 -11.58
CA VAL A 218 -111.96 -24.51 -10.28
C VAL A 218 -110.46 -24.28 -10.43
N GLU A 219 -109.84 -24.92 -11.42
CA GLU A 219 -108.42 -24.75 -11.72
C GLU A 219 -108.09 -23.32 -12.19
N THR A 220 -108.92 -22.75 -13.05
CA THR A 220 -108.71 -21.40 -13.59
C THR A 220 -108.79 -20.34 -12.48
N VAL A 221 -109.75 -20.47 -11.55
CA VAL A 221 -109.87 -19.59 -10.39
C VAL A 221 -108.69 -19.75 -9.43
N LYS A 222 -108.17 -20.97 -9.25
CA LYS A 222 -106.96 -21.19 -8.43
C LYS A 222 -105.74 -20.48 -8.98
N PHE A 223 -105.50 -20.60 -10.28
CA PHE A 223 -104.39 -19.89 -10.94
C PHE A 223 -104.51 -18.38 -10.82
N PHE A 224 -105.73 -17.85 -10.90
CA PHE A 224 -105.97 -16.42 -10.69
C PHE A 224 -105.66 -15.98 -9.25
N GLU A 225 -106.09 -16.73 -8.23
CA GLU A 225 -105.74 -16.46 -6.82
C GLU A 225 -104.22 -16.40 -6.62
N ASP A 226 -103.48 -17.37 -7.19
CA ASP A 226 -102.03 -17.45 -7.03
C ASP A 226 -101.29 -16.29 -7.73
N ASP A 227 -101.75 -15.85 -8.91
CA ASP A 227 -101.15 -14.67 -9.58
C ASP A 227 -101.40 -13.38 -8.79
N VAL A 228 -102.60 -13.22 -8.23
CA VAL A 228 -102.91 -12.09 -7.33
C VAL A 228 -102.00 -12.10 -6.11
N LYS A 229 -101.83 -13.24 -5.43
CA LYS A 229 -100.92 -13.39 -4.28
C LYS A 229 -99.48 -12.99 -4.62
N ARG A 230 -98.95 -13.46 -5.76
CA ARG A 230 -97.59 -13.13 -6.21
C ARG A 230 -97.41 -11.63 -6.42
N ARG A 231 -98.37 -10.97 -7.06
CA ARG A 231 -98.28 -9.53 -7.36
C ARG A 231 -98.35 -8.67 -6.09
N VAL A 232 -99.25 -9.01 -5.16
CA VAL A 232 -99.35 -8.35 -3.86
C VAL A 232 -98.05 -8.54 -3.06
N LEU A 233 -97.54 -9.77 -2.99
CA LEU A 233 -96.29 -10.08 -2.28
C LEU A 233 -95.10 -9.26 -2.80
N ASN A 234 -94.92 -9.20 -4.13
CA ASN A 234 -93.85 -8.42 -4.74
C ASN A 234 -93.93 -6.93 -4.36
N LYS A 235 -95.13 -6.35 -4.37
CA LYS A 235 -95.34 -4.95 -3.96
C LYS A 235 -94.98 -4.73 -2.50
N THR A 236 -95.37 -5.65 -1.62
CA THR A 236 -95.05 -5.64 -0.18
C THR A 236 -93.54 -5.66 0.06
N LEU A 237 -92.80 -6.55 -0.63
CA LEU A 237 -91.35 -6.67 -0.48
C LEU A 237 -90.59 -5.42 -0.94
N VAL A 238 -91.01 -4.80 -2.03
CA VAL A 238 -90.41 -3.55 -2.54
C VAL A 238 -90.58 -2.42 -1.52
N LEU A 239 -91.78 -2.29 -0.96
CA LEU A 239 -92.10 -1.26 0.02
C LEU A 239 -91.31 -1.45 1.33
N LEU A 240 -91.23 -2.69 1.82
CA LEU A 240 -90.47 -3.06 3.02
C LEU A 240 -88.98 -2.70 2.89
N ARG A 241 -88.34 -3.03 1.76
CA ARG A 241 -86.93 -2.70 1.50
C ARG A 241 -86.70 -1.19 1.48
N LYS A 242 -87.62 -0.44 0.86
CA LYS A 242 -87.54 1.03 0.78
C LYS A 242 -87.64 1.66 2.18
N ASN A 243 -88.60 1.24 3.00
CA ASN A 243 -88.77 1.74 4.36
C ASN A 243 -87.55 1.40 5.24
N LYS A 244 -87.02 0.18 5.14
CA LYS A 244 -85.83 -0.23 5.91
C LYS A 244 -84.60 0.61 5.58
N SER A 245 -84.35 0.86 4.30
CA SER A 245 -83.25 1.74 3.85
C SER A 245 -83.41 3.18 4.39
N LYS A 246 -84.62 3.76 4.28
CA LYS A 246 -84.92 5.09 4.83
C LYS A 246 -84.67 5.17 6.34
N MET A 247 -85.15 4.17 7.09
CA MET A 247 -84.96 4.11 8.54
C MET A 247 -83.47 4.05 8.93
N GLU A 248 -82.68 3.18 8.30
CA GLU A 248 -81.25 3.01 8.62
C GLU A 248 -80.43 4.29 8.39
N VAL A 249 -80.74 5.04 7.33
CA VAL A 249 -80.05 6.31 7.04
C VAL A 249 -80.49 7.41 8.00
N PHE A 250 -81.79 7.57 8.25
CA PHE A 250 -82.28 8.65 9.11
C PHE A 250 -81.92 8.47 10.57
N LYS A 251 -81.79 7.23 11.08
CA LYS A 251 -81.43 6.95 12.47
C LYS A 251 -80.06 7.53 12.87
N LYS A 252 -79.17 7.80 11.91
CA LYS A 252 -77.87 8.44 12.15
C LYS A 252 -77.99 9.93 12.51
N TYR A 253 -79.06 10.58 12.10
CA TYR A 253 -79.21 12.04 12.14
C TYR A 253 -80.39 12.49 13.02
N VAL A 254 -81.41 11.65 13.17
CA VAL A 254 -82.61 11.94 13.96
C VAL A 254 -83.04 10.69 14.72
N GLU A 255 -83.54 10.86 15.93
CA GLU A 255 -84.08 9.76 16.74
C GLU A 255 -85.39 9.23 16.15
N ILE A 256 -85.47 7.92 15.89
CA ILE A 256 -86.65 7.27 15.30
C ILE A 256 -87.33 6.39 16.34
N ASP A 257 -88.60 6.66 16.62
CA ASP A 257 -89.45 5.79 17.44
C ASP A 257 -89.69 4.45 16.72
N SER A 258 -89.02 3.40 17.19
CA SER A 258 -89.09 2.04 16.65
C SER A 258 -90.45 1.37 16.87
N SER A 259 -91.26 1.85 17.82
CA SER A 259 -92.60 1.30 18.06
C SER A 259 -93.57 1.55 16.90
N LYS A 260 -93.31 2.60 16.11
CA LYS A 260 -94.09 2.98 14.91
C LYS A 260 -93.64 2.27 13.63
N LEU A 261 -92.68 1.35 13.70
CA LEU A 261 -92.09 0.62 12.56
C LEU A 261 -92.12 -0.91 12.77
N THR A 262 -93.24 -1.40 13.32
CA THR A 262 -93.41 -2.80 13.72
C THR A 262 -93.33 -3.78 12.54
N PHE A 263 -93.78 -3.40 11.35
CA PHE A 263 -93.84 -4.25 10.15
C PHE A 263 -92.57 -4.16 9.29
N THR A 264 -91.94 -2.99 9.20
CA THR A 264 -90.64 -2.81 8.52
C THR A 264 -89.53 -3.61 9.23
N LEU A 265 -89.67 -3.85 10.53
CA LEU A 265 -88.74 -4.66 11.33
C LEU A 265 -89.04 -6.17 11.34
N ARG A 266 -90.20 -6.61 10.83
CA ARG A 266 -90.58 -8.04 10.77
C ARG A 266 -89.93 -8.75 9.57
N GLU A 267 -89.88 -10.07 9.65
CA GLU A 267 -89.46 -10.90 8.52
C GLU A 267 -90.41 -10.78 7.32
N PRO A 268 -89.88 -10.83 6.09
CA PRO A 268 -90.67 -10.69 4.88
C PRO A 268 -91.69 -11.84 4.75
N PRO A 269 -92.95 -11.54 4.38
CA PRO A 269 -93.98 -12.56 4.21
C PRO A 269 -93.67 -13.50 3.03
N THR A 270 -94.20 -14.72 3.06
CA THR A 270 -94.04 -15.74 2.00
C THR A 270 -95.33 -15.95 1.20
N ILE A 271 -95.23 -16.69 0.08
CA ILE A 271 -96.37 -16.96 -0.82
C ILE A 271 -97.44 -17.88 -0.20
N ASP A 272 -97.06 -18.67 0.81
CA ASP A 272 -97.94 -19.63 1.48
C ASP A 272 -98.94 -18.93 2.43
N ILE A 273 -98.76 -17.63 2.66
CA ILE A 273 -99.63 -16.84 3.51
C ILE A 273 -100.97 -16.57 2.79
N PRO A 274 -102.13 -16.65 3.50
CA PRO A 274 -103.42 -16.29 2.93
C PRO A 274 -103.43 -14.87 2.35
N LEU A 275 -104.13 -14.67 1.22
CA LEU A 275 -104.17 -13.39 0.51
C LEU A 275 -104.60 -12.23 1.43
N ASN A 276 -105.57 -12.44 2.31
CA ASN A 276 -106.06 -11.42 3.26
C ASN A 276 -104.98 -10.94 4.23
N THR A 277 -104.12 -11.86 4.68
CA THR A 277 -103.02 -11.55 5.58
C THR A 277 -101.94 -10.75 4.86
N LEU A 278 -101.63 -11.10 3.59
CA LEU A 278 -100.72 -10.33 2.73
C LEU A 278 -101.23 -8.91 2.47
N LEU A 279 -102.53 -8.74 2.26
CA LEU A 279 -103.16 -7.43 2.07
C LEU A 279 -103.08 -6.55 3.31
N THR A 280 -103.31 -7.15 4.49
CA THR A 280 -103.16 -6.46 5.78
C THR A 280 -101.71 -6.00 5.96
N PHE A 281 -100.73 -6.87 5.67
CA PHE A 281 -99.31 -6.54 5.76
C PHE A 281 -98.91 -5.37 4.84
N LEU A 282 -99.44 -5.36 3.61
CA LEU A 282 -99.19 -4.27 2.66
C LEU A 282 -99.77 -2.93 3.14
N LYS A 283 -100.95 -2.96 3.76
CA LYS A 283 -101.63 -1.75 4.26
C LYS A 283 -100.82 -1.10 5.39
N GLU A 284 -100.41 -1.88 6.38
CA GLU A 284 -99.64 -1.41 7.53
C GLU A 284 -98.27 -0.84 7.10
N LEU A 285 -97.57 -1.49 6.16
CA LEU A 285 -96.31 -0.97 5.62
C LEU A 285 -96.44 0.39 4.93
N LYS A 286 -97.59 0.70 4.33
CA LYS A 286 -97.85 2.03 3.72
C LYS A 286 -98.04 3.10 4.80
N GLU A 287 -98.59 2.76 5.95
CA GLU A 287 -98.71 3.70 7.07
C GLU A 287 -97.32 4.01 7.66
N GLU A 288 -96.46 3.00 7.76
CA GLU A 288 -95.06 3.18 8.17
C GLU A 288 -94.24 4.01 7.16
N GLU A 289 -94.47 3.84 5.85
CA GLU A 289 -93.82 4.68 4.82
C GLU A 289 -94.19 6.16 5.01
N ARG A 290 -95.45 6.47 5.32
CA ARG A 290 -95.89 7.85 5.59
C ARG A 290 -95.20 8.46 6.80
N TYR A 291 -94.96 7.67 7.85
CA TYR A 291 -94.22 8.13 9.02
C TYR A 291 -92.76 8.45 8.68
N LEU A 292 -92.06 7.56 7.96
CA LEU A 292 -90.67 7.78 7.55
C LEU A 292 -90.51 8.99 6.62
N ASN A 293 -91.46 9.23 5.70
CA ASN A 293 -91.44 10.39 4.82
C ASN A 293 -91.58 11.72 5.58
N ASN A 294 -92.20 11.73 6.76
CA ASN A 294 -92.30 12.95 7.58
C ASN A 294 -90.98 13.26 8.30
N ILE A 295 -90.23 12.23 8.72
CA ILE A 295 -88.91 12.38 9.36
C ILE A 295 -87.82 12.77 8.35
N GLU A 296 -87.95 12.31 7.10
CA GLU A 296 -87.01 12.56 6.00
C GLU A 296 -86.59 14.03 5.86
N LYS A 297 -87.53 14.97 5.98
CA LYS A 297 -87.23 16.41 5.88
C LYS A 297 -86.33 16.92 7.02
N ALA A 298 -86.56 16.45 8.25
CA ALA A 298 -85.76 16.84 9.40
C ALA A 298 -84.36 16.22 9.32
N ALA A 299 -84.27 14.94 8.95
CA ALA A 299 -82.99 14.24 8.81
C ALA A 299 -82.11 14.81 7.69
N ILE A 300 -82.70 15.24 6.57
CA ILE A 300 -81.96 15.87 5.46
C ILE A 300 -81.38 17.23 5.88
N ASN A 301 -82.10 18.04 6.66
CA ASN A 301 -81.59 19.34 7.10
C ASN A 301 -80.40 19.18 8.06
N GLU A 302 -80.47 18.22 8.96
CA GLU A 302 -79.39 17.97 9.92
C GLU A 302 -78.17 17.32 9.28
N LEU A 303 -78.38 16.44 8.30
CA LEU A 303 -77.31 15.97 7.42
C LEU A 303 -76.64 17.13 6.67
N LYS A 304 -77.41 18.06 6.08
CA LYS A 304 -76.85 19.22 5.38
C LYS A 304 -75.98 20.07 6.31
N SER A 305 -76.44 20.29 7.54
CA SER A 305 -75.72 21.03 8.58
C SER A 305 -74.40 20.33 8.96
N ASP A 306 -74.44 19.02 9.21
CA ASP A 306 -73.26 18.22 9.57
C ASP A 306 -72.24 18.13 8.42
N LEU A 307 -72.69 17.85 7.18
CA LEU A 307 -71.82 17.82 6.01
C LEU A 307 -71.18 19.19 5.72
N ARG A 308 -71.93 20.29 5.92
CA ARG A 308 -71.40 21.64 5.75
C ARG A 308 -70.33 21.96 6.78
N SER A 309 -70.56 21.57 8.03
CA SER A 309 -69.55 21.69 9.10
C SER A 309 -68.27 20.91 8.75
N LYS A 310 -68.41 19.62 8.40
CA LYS A 310 -67.29 18.74 8.03
C LYS A 310 -66.50 19.21 6.82
N LEU A 311 -67.18 19.66 5.76
CA LEU A 311 -66.52 20.18 4.56
C LEU A 311 -65.83 21.53 4.80
N THR A 312 -66.38 22.37 5.68
CA THR A 312 -65.76 23.66 6.07
C THR A 312 -64.52 23.43 6.93
N ASP A 313 -64.59 22.50 7.89
CA ASP A 313 -63.43 22.06 8.68
C ASP A 313 -62.33 21.50 7.75
N LEU A 314 -62.68 20.61 6.82
CA LEU A 314 -61.73 20.04 5.86
C LEU A 314 -61.09 21.11 4.98
N LEU A 315 -61.86 22.12 4.53
CA LEU A 315 -61.32 23.24 3.75
C LEU A 315 -60.32 24.07 4.57
N SER A 316 -60.66 24.42 5.82
CA SER A 316 -59.77 25.18 6.71
C SER A 316 -58.47 24.42 7.00
N LYS A 317 -58.55 23.11 7.23
CA LYS A 317 -57.37 22.25 7.40
C LYS A 317 -56.53 22.16 6.14
N THR A 318 -57.17 22.14 4.96
CA THR A 318 -56.48 22.15 3.66
C THR A 318 -55.65 23.42 3.47
N GLU A 319 -56.14 24.58 3.91
CA GLU A 319 -55.39 25.85 3.87
C GLU A 319 -54.16 25.81 4.78
N VAL A 320 -54.30 25.34 6.03
CA VAL A 320 -53.17 25.16 6.95
C VAL A 320 -52.12 24.18 6.40
N ILE A 321 -52.55 23.09 5.74
CA ILE A 321 -51.63 22.14 5.09
C ILE A 321 -50.84 22.81 3.96
N ILE A 322 -51.47 23.71 3.19
CA ILE A 322 -50.82 24.45 2.11
C ILE A 322 -49.82 25.48 2.67
N GLU A 323 -50.16 26.17 3.75
CA GLU A 323 -49.24 27.08 4.47
C GLU A 323 -47.99 26.35 5.00
N GLU A 324 -48.16 25.10 5.43
CA GLU A 324 -47.05 24.22 5.81
C GLU A 324 -46.20 23.74 4.62
N GLY A 325 -46.51 24.16 3.40
CA GLY A 325 -45.72 23.91 2.19
C GLY A 325 -45.99 22.55 1.54
N ILE A 326 -47.04 21.83 1.97
CA ILE A 326 -47.44 20.56 1.38
C ILE A 326 -48.34 20.86 0.16
N LYS A 327 -47.93 20.36 -1.01
CA LYS A 327 -48.69 20.57 -2.26
C LYS A 327 -49.93 19.68 -2.30
N ILE A 328 -51.10 20.25 -2.02
CA ILE A 328 -52.39 19.60 -2.27
C ILE A 328 -52.82 19.82 -3.72
N PRO A 329 -53.25 18.76 -4.45
CA PRO A 329 -53.81 18.91 -5.79
C PRO A 329 -54.99 19.91 -5.81
N LYS A 330 -54.89 20.92 -6.68
CA LYS A 330 -55.92 21.98 -6.82
C LYS A 330 -57.32 21.41 -7.12
N ASP A 331 -57.40 20.24 -7.74
CA ASP A 331 -58.65 19.54 -8.02
C ASP A 331 -59.40 19.10 -6.76
N LEU A 332 -58.69 18.71 -5.71
CA LEU A 332 -59.31 18.31 -4.44
C LEU A 332 -59.90 19.52 -3.71
N THR A 333 -59.14 20.62 -3.60
CA THR A 333 -59.60 21.87 -2.97
C THR A 333 -60.78 22.46 -3.75
N ARG A 334 -60.70 22.48 -5.08
CA ARG A 334 -61.81 22.92 -5.95
C ARG A 334 -63.05 22.04 -5.77
N ARG A 335 -62.87 20.72 -5.59
CA ARG A 335 -63.99 19.79 -5.40
C ARG A 335 -64.66 19.95 -4.03
N ILE A 336 -63.91 20.26 -2.96
CA ILE A 336 -64.49 20.62 -1.65
C ILE A 336 -65.37 21.86 -1.77
N SER A 337 -64.90 22.92 -2.45
CA SER A 337 -65.69 24.13 -2.68
C SER A 337 -66.93 23.87 -3.54
N VAL A 338 -66.82 23.02 -4.56
CA VAL A 338 -67.96 22.60 -5.39
C VAL A 338 -68.99 21.84 -4.54
N LEU A 339 -68.57 20.89 -3.71
CA LEU A 339 -69.49 20.18 -2.82
C LEU A 339 -70.17 21.13 -1.85
N LEU A 340 -69.44 22.05 -1.20
CA LEU A 340 -70.02 23.08 -0.33
C LEU A 340 -71.13 23.90 -1.03
N SER A 341 -70.92 24.27 -2.30
CA SER A 341 -71.93 24.99 -3.09
C SER A 341 -73.15 24.13 -3.48
N GLN A 342 -72.97 22.81 -3.53
CA GLN A 342 -73.99 21.85 -3.95
C GLN A 342 -74.71 21.17 -2.79
N ILE A 343 -74.32 21.41 -1.53
CA ILE A 343 -74.99 20.84 -0.33
C ILE A 343 -76.49 21.13 -0.34
N GLU A 344 -76.92 22.29 -0.83
CA GLU A 344 -78.34 22.63 -0.89
C GLU A 344 -79.15 21.75 -1.84
N ASN A 345 -78.50 21.07 -2.77
CA ASN A 345 -79.13 20.17 -3.74
C ASN A 345 -79.42 18.77 -3.16
N VAL A 346 -78.98 18.45 -1.94
CA VAL A 346 -79.32 17.19 -1.28
C VAL A 346 -80.81 17.20 -0.91
N ARG A 347 -81.62 16.39 -1.61
CA ARG A 347 -83.08 16.34 -1.46
C ARG A 347 -83.61 14.95 -1.11
N ASP A 348 -82.79 13.91 -1.24
CA ASP A 348 -83.16 12.52 -0.99
C ASP A 348 -81.98 11.71 -0.40
N VAL A 349 -82.30 10.48 0.00
CA VAL A 349 -81.38 9.53 0.67
C VAL A 349 -80.19 9.12 -0.21
N ASP A 350 -80.40 8.95 -1.51
CA ASP A 350 -79.34 8.51 -2.42
C ASP A 350 -78.33 9.65 -2.66
N SER A 351 -78.84 10.87 -2.79
CA SER A 351 -78.02 12.09 -2.85
C SER A 351 -77.19 12.26 -1.58
N ALA A 352 -77.79 12.02 -0.41
CA ALA A 352 -77.11 12.08 0.88
C ALA A 352 -75.92 11.12 0.97
N LEU A 353 -76.12 9.84 0.62
CA LEU A 353 -75.08 8.82 0.65
C LEU A 353 -73.95 9.12 -0.36
N SER A 354 -74.30 9.64 -1.53
CA SER A 354 -73.31 10.05 -2.54
C SER A 354 -72.41 11.16 -1.99
N PHE A 355 -72.97 12.17 -1.30
CA PHE A 355 -72.19 13.27 -0.71
C PHE A 355 -71.28 12.80 0.44
N GLU A 356 -71.75 11.91 1.33
CA GLU A 356 -70.90 11.32 2.38
C GLU A 356 -69.72 10.51 1.79
N SER A 357 -69.99 9.75 0.72
CA SER A 357 -68.94 8.98 0.04
C SER A 357 -67.89 9.87 -0.63
N GLU A 358 -68.31 10.97 -1.26
CA GLU A 358 -67.38 11.95 -1.86
C GLU A 358 -66.56 12.68 -0.79
N TYR A 359 -67.16 13.06 0.35
CA TYR A 359 -66.44 13.64 1.49
C TYR A 359 -65.33 12.71 1.99
N THR A 360 -65.66 11.42 2.20
CA THR A 360 -64.69 10.42 2.67
C THR A 360 -63.53 10.26 1.69
N ARG A 361 -63.81 10.28 0.38
CA ARG A 361 -62.78 10.21 -0.67
C ARG A 361 -61.86 11.44 -0.67
N LEU A 362 -62.41 12.63 -0.42
CA LEU A 362 -61.64 13.88 -0.34
C LEU A 362 -60.75 13.91 0.91
N LEU A 363 -61.26 13.46 2.06
CA LEU A 363 -60.50 13.35 3.29
C LEU A 363 -59.29 12.42 3.12
N GLU A 364 -59.46 11.24 2.53
CA GLU A 364 -58.35 10.31 2.30
C GLU A 364 -57.37 10.84 1.24
N GLY A 365 -57.87 11.50 0.19
CA GLY A 365 -57.03 12.16 -0.82
C GLY A 365 -56.10 13.22 -0.24
N ILE A 366 -56.57 13.98 0.77
CA ILE A 366 -55.75 14.97 1.49
C ILE A 366 -54.73 14.28 2.40
N LYS A 367 -55.13 13.24 3.16
CA LYS A 367 -54.22 12.46 4.00
C LYS A 367 -53.08 11.84 3.18
N ASP A 368 -53.39 11.30 2.00
CA ASP A 368 -52.40 10.72 1.10
C ASP A 368 -51.41 11.75 0.54
N ALA A 369 -51.86 12.98 0.25
CA ALA A 369 -50.99 14.06 -0.18
C ALA A 369 -49.94 14.42 0.90
N ILE A 370 -50.35 14.42 2.18
CA ILE A 370 -49.44 14.61 3.32
C ILE A 370 -48.47 13.44 3.44
N LYS A 371 -48.96 12.19 3.41
CA LYS A 371 -48.12 10.98 3.48
C LYS A 371 -47.06 10.93 2.37
N ARG A 372 -47.44 11.23 1.12
CA ARG A 372 -46.51 11.24 -0.03
C ARG A 372 -45.46 12.33 0.10
N SER A 373 -45.85 13.52 0.54
CA SER A 373 -44.91 14.62 0.75
C SER A 373 -43.91 14.31 1.85
N PHE A 374 -44.37 13.70 2.96
CA PHE A 374 -43.50 13.20 4.03
C PHE A 374 -42.49 12.15 3.51
N LEU A 375 -42.98 11.12 2.81
CA LEU A 375 -42.13 10.03 2.31
C LEU A 375 -41.11 10.51 1.26
N SER A 376 -41.52 11.41 0.37
CA SER A 376 -40.62 11.98 -0.65
C SER A 376 -39.51 12.82 -0.02
N GLU A 377 -39.86 13.70 0.91
CA GLU A 377 -38.89 14.59 1.55
C GLU A 377 -37.96 13.82 2.49
N ARG A 378 -38.48 12.80 3.18
CA ARG A 378 -37.67 11.84 3.95
C ARG A 378 -36.71 11.06 3.04
N GLY A 379 -37.20 10.56 1.90
CA GLY A 379 -36.40 9.79 0.94
C GLY A 379 -35.24 10.60 0.34
N LYS A 380 -35.49 11.84 -0.09
CA LYS A 380 -34.46 12.75 -0.60
C LYS A 380 -33.39 13.05 0.44
N THR A 381 -33.82 13.37 1.67
CA THR A 381 -32.90 13.70 2.76
C THR A 381 -32.06 12.48 3.17
N ILE A 382 -32.63 11.27 3.19
CA ILE A 382 -31.86 10.05 3.48
C ILE A 382 -30.89 9.73 2.34
N ALA A 383 -31.31 9.82 1.07
CA ALA A 383 -30.45 9.53 -0.07
C ALA A 383 -29.23 10.46 -0.11
N ALA A 384 -29.44 11.77 0.11
CA ALA A 384 -28.39 12.77 0.11
C ALA A 384 -27.40 12.64 1.29
N VAL A 385 -27.79 11.98 2.39
CA VAL A 385 -27.01 11.95 3.64
C VAL A 385 -26.66 10.50 4.05
N SER A 386 -26.91 9.52 3.17
CA SER A 386 -26.80 8.07 3.45
C SER A 386 -25.40 7.63 3.92
N GLU A 387 -24.34 8.28 3.45
CA GLU A 387 -22.95 8.02 3.87
C GLU A 387 -22.57 8.65 5.22
N PHE A 388 -23.40 9.56 5.76
CA PHE A 388 -23.06 10.40 6.91
C PHE A 388 -23.96 10.17 8.15
N LEU A 389 -24.95 9.28 8.05
CA LEU A 389 -25.93 8.99 9.11
C LEU A 389 -25.39 7.99 10.15
N GLY A 390 -25.24 8.44 11.40
CA GLY A 390 -24.95 7.57 12.54
C GLY A 390 -25.60 7.98 13.87
N THR A 391 -26.15 9.20 14.00
CA THR A 391 -26.44 9.76 15.34
C THR A 391 -27.83 10.41 15.51
N VAL A 392 -28.64 10.56 14.47
CA VAL A 392 -29.96 11.24 14.56
C VAL A 392 -31.08 10.28 14.16
N GLU A 393 -31.97 9.94 15.10
CA GLU A 393 -33.12 9.05 14.86
C GLU A 393 -34.02 9.60 13.75
N VAL A 394 -34.38 8.73 12.80
CA VAL A 394 -35.21 9.09 11.64
C VAL A 394 -36.67 9.26 12.08
N PRO A 395 -37.34 10.38 11.77
CA PRO A 395 -38.74 10.58 12.09
C PRO A 395 -39.63 9.51 11.43
N VAL A 396 -40.55 8.96 12.22
CA VAL A 396 -41.52 7.97 11.78
C VAL A 396 -42.87 8.65 11.60
N LEU A 397 -43.55 8.38 10.49
CA LEU A 397 -44.90 8.87 10.26
C LEU A 397 -45.85 8.25 11.31
N ARG A 398 -46.50 9.07 12.14
CA ARG A 398 -47.41 8.62 13.21
C ARG A 398 -48.81 9.19 13.00
N GLY A 399 -49.83 8.36 13.29
CA GLY A 399 -51.23 8.77 13.31
C GLY A 399 -52.03 8.53 12.02
N GLN A 400 -53.36 8.70 12.11
CA GLN A 400 -54.32 8.57 11.00
C GLN A 400 -55.15 9.84 10.78
N THR A 401 -55.01 10.84 11.64
CA THR A 401 -55.67 12.14 11.53
C THR A 401 -54.79 13.14 10.78
N ILE A 402 -55.38 14.23 10.27
CA ILE A 402 -54.63 15.25 9.52
C ILE A 402 -53.61 15.95 10.44
N GLU A 403 -53.99 16.17 11.70
CA GLU A 403 -53.23 16.87 12.73
C GLU A 403 -51.98 16.08 13.14
N GLU A 404 -52.11 14.77 13.36
CA GLU A 404 -50.97 13.89 13.67
C GLU A 404 -49.99 13.76 12.50
N LEU A 405 -50.53 13.73 11.27
CA LEU A 405 -49.71 13.70 10.05
C LEU A 405 -48.96 15.02 9.83
N LEU A 406 -49.58 16.17 10.13
CA LEU A 406 -48.93 17.48 10.12
C LEU A 406 -47.86 17.60 11.20
N GLN A 407 -48.12 17.11 12.41
CA GLN A 407 -47.14 17.06 13.50
C GLN A 407 -45.91 16.24 13.09
N SER A 408 -46.13 15.07 12.48
CA SER A 408 -45.06 14.23 11.93
C SER A 408 -44.25 14.99 10.86
N PHE A 409 -44.91 15.78 10.01
CA PHE A 409 -44.23 16.59 8.99
C PHE A 409 -43.43 17.76 9.57
N GLN A 410 -43.89 18.38 10.65
CA GLN A 410 -43.12 19.40 11.39
C GLN A 410 -41.90 18.79 12.10
N GLU A 411 -42.02 17.59 12.65
CA GLU A 411 -40.88 16.81 13.17
C GLU A 411 -39.86 16.50 12.07
N LEU A 412 -40.31 16.14 10.87
CA LEU A 412 -39.44 15.94 9.70
C LEU A 412 -38.69 17.22 9.31
N LYS A 413 -39.34 18.40 9.32
CA LYS A 413 -38.66 19.69 9.07
C LYS A 413 -37.61 20.00 10.14
N LYS A 414 -37.92 19.77 11.42
CA LYS A 414 -36.97 19.96 12.53
C LYS A 414 -35.76 19.04 12.37
N TRP A 415 -35.99 17.77 12.08
CA TRP A 415 -34.95 16.78 11.81
C TRP A 415 -34.07 17.17 10.61
N LYS A 416 -34.68 17.63 9.51
CA LYS A 416 -33.96 18.15 8.33
C LYS A 416 -33.03 19.32 8.71
N ASN A 417 -33.51 20.25 9.54
CA ASN A 417 -32.69 21.36 10.03
C ASN A 417 -31.57 20.91 10.99
N GLN A 418 -31.82 19.92 11.85
CA GLN A 418 -30.79 19.32 12.70
C GLN A 418 -29.69 18.68 11.87
N ILE A 419 -30.06 17.90 10.83
CA ILE A 419 -29.10 17.31 9.90
C ILE A 419 -28.30 18.39 9.17
N LYS A 420 -28.97 19.43 8.67
CA LYS A 420 -28.30 20.57 8.02
C LYS A 420 -27.26 21.21 8.93
N ASN A 421 -27.61 21.49 10.19
CA ASN A 421 -26.69 22.10 11.16
C ASN A 421 -25.52 21.17 11.51
N MET A 422 -25.80 19.89 11.75
CA MET A 422 -24.77 18.88 12.00
C MET A 422 -23.79 18.74 10.83
N LEU A 423 -24.27 18.77 9.58
CA LEU A 423 -23.41 18.75 8.40
C LEU A 423 -22.55 20.02 8.31
N LYS A 424 -23.11 21.20 8.59
CA LYS A 424 -22.33 22.46 8.66
C LYS A 424 -21.29 22.44 9.78
N GLU A 425 -21.61 21.87 10.95
CA GLU A 425 -20.65 21.68 12.05
C GLU A 425 -19.53 20.72 11.64
N LYS A 426 -19.85 19.54 11.10
CA LYS A 426 -18.84 18.60 10.59
C LYS A 426 -17.93 19.23 9.53
N ALA A 427 -18.51 19.99 8.60
CA ALA A 427 -17.74 20.70 7.58
C ALA A 427 -16.83 21.76 8.20
N SER A 428 -17.33 22.50 9.20
CA SER A 428 -16.56 23.52 9.92
C SER A 428 -15.44 22.91 10.76
N GLU A 429 -15.68 21.77 11.42
CA GLU A 429 -14.66 21.02 12.16
C GLU A 429 -13.56 20.49 11.24
N LEU A 430 -13.93 19.95 10.07
CA LEU A 430 -12.96 19.48 9.08
C LEU A 430 -12.13 20.64 8.52
N ILE A 431 -12.75 21.78 8.22
CA ILE A 431 -12.05 23.01 7.83
C ILE A 431 -11.10 23.47 8.94
N GLU A 432 -11.56 23.57 10.19
CA GLU A 432 -10.70 23.95 11.32
C GLU A 432 -9.53 22.97 11.51
N LYS A 433 -9.76 21.67 11.30
CA LYS A 433 -8.71 20.64 11.42
C LYS A 433 -7.65 20.81 10.33
N LEU A 434 -8.06 21.11 9.10
CA LEU A 434 -7.16 21.43 7.99
C LEU A 434 -6.41 22.75 8.22
N GLU A 435 -7.11 23.80 8.69
CA GLU A 435 -6.50 25.10 9.01
C GLU A 435 -5.47 24.98 10.14
N ARG A 436 -5.82 24.31 11.25
CA ARG A 436 -4.89 24.06 12.37
C ARG A 436 -3.70 23.23 11.92
N GLY A 437 -3.94 22.20 11.10
CA GLY A 437 -2.85 21.39 10.56
C GLY A 437 -1.89 22.20 9.69
N ASN A 438 -2.41 23.01 8.78
CA ASN A 438 -1.60 23.90 7.94
C ASN A 438 -0.86 24.97 8.76
N SER A 439 -1.48 25.46 9.84
CA SER A 439 -0.88 26.42 10.77
C SER A 439 0.33 25.84 11.51
N LEU A 440 0.25 24.57 11.94
CA LEU A 440 1.37 23.87 12.58
C LEU A 440 2.56 23.68 11.63
N LEU A 441 2.31 23.67 10.32
CA LEU A 441 3.33 23.59 9.28
C LEU A 441 3.85 24.96 8.82
N ALA A 442 3.30 26.08 9.31
CA ALA A 442 3.56 27.42 8.76
C ALA A 442 5.05 27.84 8.71
N ASN A 443 5.86 27.34 9.65
CA ASN A 443 7.31 27.61 9.72
C ASN A 443 8.17 26.56 8.99
N THR A 444 7.53 25.70 8.19
CA THR A 444 8.17 24.62 7.42
C THR A 444 7.90 24.81 5.92
N PRO A 445 8.78 24.32 5.03
CA PRO A 445 8.56 24.38 3.58
C PRO A 445 7.37 23.52 3.11
N TRP A 446 6.73 22.77 4.01
CA TRP A 446 5.63 21.85 3.69
C TRP A 446 4.24 22.47 3.87
N ALA A 447 4.13 23.72 4.37
CA ALA A 447 2.87 24.44 4.42
C ALA A 447 2.30 24.66 3.01
N ASN A 448 0.98 24.52 2.85
CA ASN A 448 0.31 24.87 1.60
C ASN A 448 -0.30 26.28 1.74
N PRO A 449 0.28 27.33 1.12
CA PRO A 449 -0.22 28.69 1.25
C PRO A 449 -1.59 28.91 0.60
N GLU A 450 -1.94 28.14 -0.43
CA GLU A 450 -3.23 28.24 -1.13
C GLU A 450 -4.39 27.58 -0.36
N LEU A 451 -4.07 26.58 0.48
CA LEU A 451 -5.06 25.83 1.26
C LEU A 451 -5.90 26.76 2.16
N SER A 452 -5.26 27.74 2.81
CA SER A 452 -5.94 28.69 3.68
C SER A 452 -6.96 29.57 2.93
N LYS A 453 -6.68 29.89 1.66
CA LYS A 453 -7.56 30.71 0.82
C LYS A 453 -8.78 29.91 0.36
N VAL A 454 -8.55 28.68 -0.11
CA VAL A 454 -9.59 27.73 -0.52
C VAL A 454 -10.49 27.34 0.66
N LEU A 455 -9.92 27.12 1.85
CA LEU A 455 -10.70 26.81 3.07
C LEU A 455 -11.57 27.99 3.52
N LEU A 456 -11.10 29.23 3.35
CA LEU A 456 -11.90 30.42 3.65
C LEU A 456 -13.08 30.59 2.68
N GLU A 457 -12.86 30.33 1.39
CA GLU A 457 -13.91 30.31 0.36
C GLU A 457 -14.95 29.22 0.67
N LEU A 458 -14.52 27.99 0.94
CA LEU A 458 -15.41 26.88 1.31
C LEU A 458 -16.19 27.16 2.61
N ARG A 459 -15.56 27.80 3.61
CA ARG A 459 -16.22 28.22 4.86
C ARG A 459 -17.33 29.26 4.59
N ASN A 460 -17.06 30.21 3.71
CA ASN A 460 -18.04 31.22 3.33
C ASN A 460 -19.20 30.62 2.51
N GLU A 461 -18.89 29.72 1.58
CA GLU A 461 -19.89 28.97 0.81
C GLU A 461 -20.79 28.14 1.73
N ILE A 462 -20.22 27.33 2.65
CA ILE A 462 -20.98 26.54 3.63
C ILE A 462 -21.88 27.41 4.52
N ARG A 463 -21.43 28.61 4.91
CA ARG A 463 -22.24 29.56 5.67
C ARG A 463 -23.44 30.05 4.84
N SER A 464 -23.21 30.39 3.57
CA SER A 464 -24.24 30.93 2.67
C SER A 464 -25.25 29.89 2.17
N THR A 465 -24.83 28.63 1.99
CA THR A 465 -25.66 27.58 1.40
C THR A 465 -26.80 27.15 2.33
N ASN A 466 -28.01 27.06 1.79
CA ASN A 466 -29.19 26.64 2.53
C ASN A 466 -29.71 25.24 2.21
N GLU A 467 -29.20 24.62 1.15
CA GLU A 467 -29.59 23.29 0.66
C GLU A 467 -28.67 22.18 1.20
N ILE A 468 -29.23 21.04 1.57
CA ILE A 468 -28.46 19.91 2.14
C ILE A 468 -27.56 19.28 1.07
N GLU A 469 -28.05 19.10 -0.15
CA GLU A 469 -27.28 18.46 -1.23
C GLU A 469 -26.01 19.25 -1.58
N GLU A 470 -26.09 20.58 -1.53
CA GLU A 470 -24.95 21.44 -1.81
C GLU A 470 -23.96 21.50 -0.63
N ILE A 471 -24.42 21.43 0.63
CA ILE A 471 -23.55 21.25 1.80
C ILE A 471 -22.81 19.90 1.73
N VAL A 472 -23.47 18.84 1.26
CA VAL A 472 -22.84 17.52 1.08
C VAL A 472 -21.77 17.55 -0.02
N ARG A 473 -22.04 18.18 -1.18
CA ARG A 473 -21.03 18.37 -2.22
C ARG A 473 -19.81 19.15 -1.74
N LEU A 474 -20.03 20.19 -0.93
CA LEU A 474 -18.94 20.97 -0.33
C LEU A 474 -18.15 20.12 0.69
N LEU A 475 -18.82 19.28 1.47
CA LEU A 475 -18.20 18.31 2.38
C LEU A 475 -17.35 17.27 1.63
N ASP A 476 -17.83 16.73 0.51
CA ASP A 476 -17.08 15.80 -0.33
C ASP A 476 -15.83 16.48 -0.90
N ARG A 477 -15.96 17.73 -1.33
CA ARG A 477 -14.83 18.53 -1.79
C ARG A 477 -13.81 18.80 -0.68
N ILE A 478 -14.25 19.05 0.56
CA ILE A 478 -13.36 19.18 1.73
C ILE A 478 -12.68 17.85 2.06
N ASN A 479 -13.39 16.72 1.95
CA ASN A 479 -12.81 15.39 2.16
C ASN A 479 -11.80 15.02 1.08
N GLN A 480 -12.05 15.37 -0.18
CA GLN A 480 -11.09 15.23 -1.27
C GLN A 480 -9.84 16.07 -1.00
N LEU A 481 -10.00 17.36 -0.67
CA LEU A 481 -8.90 18.24 -0.28
C LEU A 481 -8.08 17.68 0.90
N LYS A 482 -8.75 17.11 1.91
CA LYS A 482 -8.09 16.45 3.03
C LYS A 482 -7.27 15.24 2.57
N ASN A 483 -7.82 14.39 1.72
CA ASN A 483 -7.13 13.19 1.23
C ASN A 483 -5.95 13.55 0.33
N ASP A 484 -6.12 14.53 -0.56
CA ASP A 484 -5.06 15.05 -1.44
C ASP A 484 -3.90 15.62 -0.61
N GLU A 485 -4.21 16.38 0.45
CA GLU A 485 -3.20 16.87 1.38
C GLU A 485 -2.57 15.74 2.23
N GLU A 486 -3.34 14.76 2.69
CA GLU A 486 -2.78 13.58 3.36
C GLU A 486 -1.78 12.86 2.45
N GLU A 487 -2.11 12.64 1.19
CA GLU A 487 -1.26 11.97 0.22
C GLU A 487 -0.02 12.80 -0.14
N ARG A 488 -0.17 14.11 -0.33
CA ARG A 488 0.95 15.05 -0.50
C ARG A 488 1.92 14.97 0.69
N LEU A 489 1.40 15.01 1.91
CA LEU A 489 2.22 14.94 3.13
C LEU A 489 2.88 13.56 3.31
N LYS A 490 2.19 12.45 2.98
CA LYS A 490 2.78 11.09 2.98
C LYS A 490 3.95 10.99 2.01
N ASN A 491 3.77 11.48 0.77
CA ASN A 491 4.81 11.50 -0.25
C ASN A 491 6.01 12.36 0.18
N THR A 492 5.74 13.53 0.75
CA THR A 492 6.78 14.43 1.29
C THR A 492 7.57 13.78 2.42
N LEU A 493 6.89 13.08 3.34
CA LEU A 493 7.51 12.36 4.45
C LEU A 493 8.38 11.18 3.98
N GLU A 494 7.90 10.41 2.99
CA GLU A 494 8.65 9.33 2.33
C GLU A 494 9.91 9.87 1.64
N MET A 495 9.79 10.99 0.92
CA MET A 495 10.91 11.63 0.23
C MET A 495 11.95 12.14 1.24
N ALA A 496 11.51 12.85 2.29
CA ALA A 496 12.38 13.32 3.37
C ALA A 496 13.07 12.15 4.11
N LYS A 497 12.39 11.01 4.29
CA LYS A 497 12.98 9.80 4.88
C LYS A 497 14.03 9.17 3.96
N ARG A 498 13.78 9.10 2.65
CA ARG A 498 14.77 8.59 1.68
C ARG A 498 15.99 9.50 1.63
N GLU A 499 15.80 10.81 1.52
CA GLU A 499 16.89 11.79 1.61
C GLU A 499 17.64 11.68 2.94
N TYR A 500 16.93 11.44 4.06
CA TYR A 500 17.55 11.20 5.35
C TYR A 500 18.52 10.01 5.33
N MET A 501 18.05 8.87 4.83
CA MET A 501 18.83 7.64 4.76
C MET A 501 19.94 7.68 3.69
N ASP A 502 19.69 8.28 2.54
CA ASP A 502 20.69 8.42 1.47
C ASP A 502 21.85 9.31 1.91
N VAL A 503 21.57 10.43 2.57
CA VAL A 503 22.61 11.30 3.15
C VAL A 503 23.41 10.56 4.22
N ILE A 504 22.76 9.79 5.10
CA ILE A 504 23.46 8.97 6.11
C ILE A 504 24.38 7.94 5.45
N ARG A 505 23.86 7.13 4.51
CA ARG A 505 24.67 6.12 3.79
C ARG A 505 25.86 6.76 3.09
N THR A 506 25.60 7.88 2.43
CA THR A 506 26.65 8.65 1.73
C THR A 506 27.74 9.16 2.68
N ILE A 507 27.39 9.50 3.93
CA ILE A 507 28.36 10.00 4.90
C ILE A 507 29.05 8.85 5.63
N GLU A 508 28.39 7.72 5.84
CA GLU A 508 29.04 6.49 6.30
C GLU A 508 30.15 6.03 5.34
N GLU A 509 30.01 6.31 4.03
CA GLU A 509 31.07 6.10 3.04
C GLU A 509 32.25 7.10 3.16
N ILE A 510 32.04 8.27 3.78
CA ILE A 510 33.00 9.38 3.81
C ILE A 510 33.67 9.55 5.19
N VAL A 511 32.97 9.27 6.30
CA VAL A 511 33.42 9.52 7.67
C VAL A 511 33.24 8.27 8.54
N VAL A 512 34.34 7.79 9.14
CA VAL A 512 34.39 6.52 9.91
C VAL A 512 33.64 6.62 11.26
N GLU A 513 33.56 7.81 11.86
CA GLU A 513 32.97 8.04 13.20
C GLU A 513 31.72 8.92 13.14
N VAL A 514 30.64 8.44 12.51
CA VAL A 514 29.31 9.07 12.66
C VAL A 514 28.69 8.63 14.01
N PRO A 515 28.28 9.56 14.90
CA PRO A 515 27.67 9.23 16.18
C PRO A 515 26.42 8.35 16.04
N PHE A 516 26.24 7.39 16.96
CA PHE A 516 25.12 6.44 16.94
C PHE A 516 23.73 7.12 16.98
N SER A 517 23.66 8.34 17.53
CA SER A 517 22.46 9.18 17.57
C SER A 517 21.94 9.56 16.18
N ILE A 518 22.81 9.62 15.17
CA ILE A 518 22.43 9.86 13.76
C ILE A 518 22.05 8.56 13.05
N ARG A 519 22.78 7.46 13.33
CA ARG A 519 22.63 6.15 12.66
C ARG A 519 21.27 5.49 12.88
N ALA A 520 20.53 5.90 13.91
CA ALA A 520 19.21 5.34 14.19
C ALA A 520 18.26 5.61 13.00
N PRO A 521 17.76 4.56 12.31
CA PRO A 521 16.81 4.74 11.23
C PRO A 521 15.55 5.42 11.75
N LEU A 522 15.00 6.35 10.98
CA LEU A 522 13.68 6.91 11.25
C LEU A 522 12.61 5.82 11.02
N HIS A 523 12.31 5.03 12.05
CA HIS A 523 11.26 4.02 12.05
C HIS A 523 9.87 4.67 12.23
N ILE A 524 9.42 5.31 11.16
CA ILE A 524 8.08 5.90 11.09
C ILE A 524 7.31 5.13 10.03
N ASP A 525 6.26 4.42 10.45
CA ASP A 525 5.28 3.82 9.55
C ASP A 525 4.26 4.89 9.13
N VAL A 526 4.11 5.05 7.82
CA VAL A 526 3.39 6.16 7.19
C VAL A 526 2.03 5.71 6.64
N ARG A 527 1.86 4.39 6.41
CA ARG A 527 0.74 3.85 5.63
C ARG A 527 -0.62 4.09 6.30
N ASN A 528 -0.66 4.07 7.64
CA ASN A 528 -1.90 4.15 8.43
C ASN A 528 -2.05 5.44 9.26
N LYS A 529 -1.25 6.49 9.02
CA LYS A 529 -1.33 7.73 9.80
C LYS A 529 -2.32 8.74 9.22
N THR A 530 -3.07 9.39 10.10
CA THR A 530 -4.07 10.43 9.80
C THR A 530 -3.40 11.79 9.52
N TYR A 531 -4.09 12.72 8.85
CA TYR A 531 -3.60 14.07 8.55
C TYR A 531 -2.89 14.76 9.72
N MET A 532 -3.52 14.80 10.91
CA MET A 532 -2.95 15.48 12.07
C MET A 532 -1.73 14.77 12.66
N GLU A 533 -1.64 13.45 12.51
CA GLU A 533 -0.45 12.70 12.93
C GLU A 533 0.71 12.98 11.98
N LEU A 534 0.46 13.05 10.67
CA LEU A 534 1.47 13.41 9.66
C LEU A 534 1.99 14.84 9.89
N VAL A 535 1.08 15.79 10.14
CA VAL A 535 1.41 17.20 10.43
C VAL A 535 2.29 17.35 11.67
N LYS A 536 2.12 16.52 12.72
CA LYS A 536 2.97 16.57 13.92
C LYS A 536 4.35 15.96 13.70
N ILE A 537 4.42 14.89 12.91
CA ILE A 537 5.66 14.15 12.68
C ILE A 537 6.59 14.92 11.75
N LEU A 538 6.05 15.62 10.75
CA LEU A 538 6.84 16.35 9.75
C LEU A 538 7.81 17.35 10.40
N PRO A 539 7.39 18.29 11.27
CA PRO A 539 8.29 19.20 11.99
C PRO A 539 9.36 18.47 12.82
N GLU A 540 9.02 17.36 13.47
CA GLU A 540 9.98 16.55 14.23
C GLU A 540 11.05 15.93 13.32
N ILE A 541 10.67 15.44 12.13
CA ILE A 541 11.63 14.99 11.12
C ILE A 541 12.47 16.15 10.60
N GLY A 542 11.85 17.31 10.33
CA GLY A 542 12.55 18.51 9.88
C GLY A 542 13.63 18.96 10.86
N GLU A 543 13.31 18.93 12.16
CA GLU A 543 14.28 19.26 13.21
C GLU A 543 15.38 18.20 13.32
N LYS A 544 15.05 16.91 13.18
CA LYS A 544 16.07 15.84 13.12
C LYS A 544 16.97 15.94 11.89
N VAL A 545 16.44 16.32 10.73
CA VAL A 545 17.21 16.59 9.51
C VAL A 545 18.15 17.78 9.73
N ARG A 546 17.69 18.86 10.36
CA ARG A 546 18.55 20.01 10.72
C ARG A 546 19.65 19.65 11.72
N GLN A 547 19.31 18.88 12.76
CA GLN A 547 20.28 18.40 13.75
C GLN A 547 21.31 17.49 13.09
N ARG A 548 20.88 16.58 12.21
CA ARG A 548 21.74 15.75 11.37
C ARG A 548 22.69 16.63 10.54
N ASP A 549 22.17 17.59 9.78
CA ASP A 549 22.97 18.44 8.89
C ASP A 549 24.00 19.27 9.65
N LYS A 550 23.61 19.83 10.80
CA LYS A 550 24.51 20.54 11.68
C LYS A 550 25.64 19.62 12.18
N LEU A 551 25.30 18.45 12.72
CA LEU A 551 26.29 17.53 13.29
C LEU A 551 27.23 16.98 12.21
N ILE A 552 26.73 16.71 11.00
CA ILE A 552 27.56 16.31 9.86
C ILE A 552 28.54 17.43 9.49
N LYS A 553 28.08 18.67 9.33
CA LYS A 553 28.97 19.81 9.04
C LYS A 553 30.05 19.97 10.10
N GLU A 554 29.68 19.90 11.38
CA GLU A 554 30.62 19.91 12.50
C GLU A 554 31.63 18.76 12.43
N THR A 555 31.20 17.58 11.97
CA THR A 555 32.08 16.40 11.80
C THR A 555 33.04 16.57 10.62
N LEU A 556 32.56 17.11 9.49
CA LEU A 556 33.41 17.42 8.32
C LEU A 556 34.44 18.51 8.65
N GLU A 557 34.04 19.55 9.36
CA GLU A 557 34.93 20.60 9.88
C GLU A 557 35.98 20.01 10.83
N SER A 558 35.56 19.17 11.78
CA SER A 558 36.46 18.48 12.71
C SER A 558 37.47 17.59 11.98
N PHE A 559 37.05 16.91 10.91
CA PHE A 559 37.95 16.09 10.10
C PHE A 559 39.00 16.93 9.36
N LEU A 560 38.60 18.04 8.73
CA LEU A 560 39.53 18.97 8.09
C LEU A 560 40.50 19.60 9.11
N LEU A 561 40.02 19.96 10.29
CA LEU A 561 40.86 20.44 11.40
C LEU A 561 41.85 19.38 11.88
N LYS A 562 41.46 18.10 11.90
CA LYS A 562 42.37 17.00 12.22
C LYS A 562 43.50 16.91 11.20
N ILE A 563 43.21 17.03 9.91
CA ILE A 563 44.23 17.09 8.85
C ILE A 563 45.13 18.32 9.04
N LYS A 564 44.55 19.50 9.30
CA LYS A 564 45.31 20.72 9.58
C LYS A 564 46.30 20.53 10.73
N ASN A 565 45.84 19.97 11.85
CA ASN A 565 46.68 19.69 13.01
C ASN A 565 47.83 18.71 12.68
N GLU A 566 47.60 17.71 11.83
CA GLU A 566 48.66 16.80 11.37
C GLU A 566 49.67 17.51 10.45
N VAL A 567 49.23 18.42 9.57
CA VAL A 567 50.15 19.23 8.75
C VAL A 567 50.96 20.20 9.61
N GLU A 568 50.37 20.78 10.66
CA GLU A 568 51.08 21.68 11.59
C GLU A 568 52.12 20.93 12.47
N ARG A 569 51.98 19.62 12.65
CA ARG A 569 52.93 18.76 13.38
C ARG A 569 54.20 18.43 12.59
N ILE A 570 54.26 18.76 11.31
CA ILE A 570 55.46 18.61 10.46
C ILE A 570 56.64 19.38 11.08
N PRO A 571 57.88 18.85 11.02
CA PRO A 571 59.08 19.55 11.48
C PRO A 571 59.19 20.97 10.92
N VAL A 572 59.62 21.92 11.75
CA VAL A 572 59.62 23.36 11.43
C VAL A 572 60.36 23.68 10.12
N ILE A 573 61.43 22.94 9.84
CA ILE A 573 62.30 23.11 8.67
C ILE A 573 61.54 22.90 7.35
N TYR A 574 60.45 22.10 7.37
CA TYR A 574 59.67 21.75 6.18
C TYR A 574 58.27 22.41 6.16
N ARG A 575 57.86 23.15 7.20
CA ARG A 575 56.48 23.67 7.29
C ARG A 575 56.09 24.63 6.18
N GLU A 576 57.02 25.47 5.72
CA GLU A 576 56.74 26.42 4.63
C GLU A 576 56.33 25.71 3.33
N ASP A 577 56.90 24.54 3.04
CA ASP A 577 56.59 23.75 1.85
C ASP A 577 55.13 23.26 1.84
N PHE A 578 54.51 23.12 3.02
CA PHE A 578 53.14 22.63 3.21
C PHE A 578 52.13 23.74 3.55
N ALA A 579 52.54 25.01 3.66
CA ALA A 579 51.66 26.12 4.07
C ALA A 579 50.42 26.30 3.18
N LYS A 580 50.55 26.06 1.86
CA LYS A 580 49.42 26.12 0.91
C LYS A 580 48.31 25.13 1.23
N ILE A 581 48.64 23.99 1.82
CA ILE A 581 47.65 22.97 2.21
C ILE A 581 46.83 23.45 3.40
N ILE A 582 47.47 24.12 4.36
CA ILE A 582 46.77 24.73 5.50
C ILE A 582 45.79 25.81 5.01
N GLN A 583 46.22 26.64 4.04
CA GLN A 583 45.36 27.65 3.44
C GLN A 583 44.14 27.05 2.74
N GLU A 584 44.32 25.97 1.98
CA GLU A 584 43.21 25.28 1.31
C GLU A 584 42.23 24.65 2.31
N ILE A 585 42.75 24.09 3.41
CA ILE A 585 41.92 23.59 4.51
C ILE A 585 41.10 24.71 5.16
N ASP A 586 41.72 25.86 5.42
CA ASP A 586 41.04 27.01 6.04
C ASP A 586 39.94 27.59 5.12
N ASN A 587 40.21 27.69 3.82
CA ASN A 587 39.21 28.09 2.82
C ASN A 587 38.03 27.10 2.79
N ALA A 588 38.31 25.80 2.73
CA ALA A 588 37.28 24.76 2.69
C ALA A 588 36.41 24.76 3.95
N ILE A 589 36.99 25.03 5.13
CA ILE A 589 36.23 25.19 6.38
C ILE A 589 35.30 26.41 6.32
N GLU A 590 35.77 27.53 5.77
CA GLU A 590 34.96 28.74 5.63
C GLU A 590 33.80 28.55 4.64
N ASP A 591 34.04 27.86 3.53
CA ASP A 591 33.01 27.53 2.54
C ASP A 591 32.00 26.50 3.09
N LEU A 592 32.44 25.52 3.89
CA LEU A 592 31.55 24.59 4.60
C LEU A 592 30.60 25.31 5.57
N LYS A 593 31.09 26.34 6.27
CA LYS A 593 30.27 27.16 7.18
C LYS A 593 29.21 27.99 6.44
N ARG A 594 29.52 28.42 5.22
CA ARG A 594 28.62 29.20 4.36
C ARG A 594 27.63 28.35 3.55
N ALA A 595 27.86 27.03 3.45
CA ALA A 595 27.00 26.15 2.66
C ALA A 595 25.58 26.08 3.24
N ASP A 596 24.56 26.24 2.41
CA ASP A 596 23.16 26.24 2.86
C ASP A 596 22.57 24.84 3.06
N ASN A 597 23.08 23.84 2.34
CA ASN A 597 22.61 22.44 2.43
C ASN A 597 23.75 21.43 2.54
N ILE A 598 23.41 20.19 2.88
CA ILE A 598 24.39 19.14 3.13
C ILE A 598 25.02 18.55 1.85
N HIS A 599 24.33 18.60 0.72
CA HIS A 599 24.87 18.11 -0.56
C HIS A 599 25.98 19.03 -1.08
N ILE A 600 25.80 20.35 -0.97
CA ILE A 600 26.81 21.36 -1.27
C ILE A 600 27.98 21.20 -0.30
N ALA A 601 27.71 21.03 1.01
CA ALA A 601 28.76 20.78 1.99
C ALA A 601 29.59 19.51 1.65
N LYS A 602 28.93 18.44 1.19
CA LYS A 602 29.60 17.22 0.72
C LYS A 602 30.48 17.47 -0.51
N GLU A 603 29.98 18.20 -1.51
CA GLU A 603 30.75 18.51 -2.73
C GLU A 603 31.98 19.36 -2.40
N ILE A 604 31.83 20.40 -1.58
CA ILE A 604 32.93 21.24 -1.10
C ILE A 604 33.96 20.38 -0.38
N PHE A 605 33.53 19.51 0.54
CA PHE A 605 34.43 18.62 1.26
C PHE A 605 35.16 17.65 0.33
N ASN A 606 34.47 17.01 -0.61
CA ASN A 606 35.09 16.07 -1.55
C ASN A 606 36.10 16.76 -2.49
N GLN A 607 35.77 17.96 -2.98
CA GLN A 607 36.69 18.76 -3.77
C GLN A 607 37.92 19.14 -2.95
N ALA A 608 37.72 19.66 -1.73
CA ALA A 608 38.80 20.00 -0.82
C ALA A 608 39.70 18.80 -0.53
N ILE A 609 39.12 17.63 -0.18
CA ILE A 609 39.89 16.40 0.07
C ILE A 609 40.69 15.96 -1.16
N THR A 610 40.13 16.11 -2.36
CA THR A 610 40.84 15.76 -3.61
C THR A 610 42.03 16.69 -3.84
N GLU A 611 41.83 17.99 -3.66
CA GLU A 611 42.86 19.01 -3.84
C GLU A 611 43.96 18.91 -2.77
N ILE A 612 43.57 18.76 -1.49
CA ILE A 612 44.50 18.54 -0.36
C ILE A 612 45.33 17.28 -0.62
N ASN A 613 44.73 16.16 -1.07
CA ASN A 613 45.47 14.94 -1.44
C ASN A 613 46.46 15.18 -2.58
N HIS A 614 46.04 15.90 -3.62
CA HIS A 614 46.88 16.24 -4.75
C HIS A 614 48.08 17.07 -4.30
N LEU A 615 47.84 18.16 -3.57
CA LEU A 615 48.86 19.04 -3.03
C LEU A 615 49.80 18.28 -2.07
N LEU A 616 49.29 17.41 -1.22
CA LEU A 616 50.12 16.61 -0.31
C LEU A 616 51.08 15.69 -1.05
N ARG A 617 50.58 14.97 -2.06
CA ARG A 617 51.44 14.09 -2.88
C ARG A 617 52.48 14.89 -3.63
N GLU A 618 52.10 16.04 -4.19
CA GLU A 618 52.99 16.95 -4.90
C GLU A 618 54.09 17.48 -3.96
N LYS A 619 53.72 18.09 -2.82
CA LYS A 619 54.66 18.66 -1.86
C LYS A 619 55.58 17.63 -1.25
N PHE A 620 55.07 16.45 -0.89
CA PHE A 620 55.88 15.38 -0.36
C PHE A 620 56.84 14.80 -1.41
N SER A 621 56.40 14.65 -2.67
CA SER A 621 57.29 14.23 -3.77
C SER A 621 58.38 15.27 -4.06
N ASN A 622 58.04 16.55 -3.99
CA ASN A 622 59.00 17.65 -4.16
C ASN A 622 60.02 17.68 -3.03
N LEU A 623 59.60 17.46 -1.77
CA LEU A 623 60.50 17.32 -0.63
C LEU A 623 61.52 16.19 -0.86
N LYS A 624 61.04 14.97 -1.19
CA LYS A 624 61.92 13.84 -1.48
C LYS A 624 62.90 14.14 -2.63
N SER A 625 62.39 14.71 -3.71
CA SER A 625 63.21 15.05 -4.89
C SER A 625 64.27 16.11 -4.58
N SER A 626 63.92 17.13 -3.78
CA SER A 626 64.82 18.19 -3.32
C SER A 626 65.94 17.62 -2.46
N LEU A 627 65.62 16.76 -1.48
CA LEU A 627 66.61 16.10 -0.63
C LEU A 627 67.53 15.17 -1.46
N ILE A 628 66.97 14.36 -2.37
CA ILE A 628 67.76 13.50 -3.28
C ILE A 628 68.70 14.33 -4.15
N LEU A 629 68.26 15.48 -4.66
CA LEU A 629 69.11 16.38 -5.43
C LEU A 629 70.26 16.93 -4.58
N LYS A 630 69.97 17.38 -3.36
CA LYS A 630 71.00 17.85 -2.42
C LYS A 630 72.03 16.77 -2.10
N ILE A 631 71.58 15.53 -1.90
CA ILE A 631 72.47 14.36 -1.68
C ILE A 631 73.37 14.15 -2.90
N ARG A 632 72.81 14.10 -4.10
CA ARG A 632 73.58 13.95 -5.34
C ARG A 632 74.61 15.07 -5.51
N MET A 633 74.23 16.31 -5.24
CA MET A 633 75.14 17.47 -5.31
C MET A 633 76.29 17.37 -4.31
N ALA A 634 76.06 16.86 -3.10
CA ALA A 634 77.12 16.64 -2.12
C ALA A 634 78.05 15.49 -2.54
N LEU A 635 77.49 14.37 -3.00
CA LEU A 635 78.27 13.21 -3.48
C LEU A 635 79.21 13.58 -4.64
N ILE A 636 78.76 14.40 -5.60
CA ILE A 636 79.58 14.85 -6.76
C ILE A 636 80.81 15.66 -6.32
N LYS A 637 80.74 16.35 -5.18
CA LYS A 637 81.84 17.16 -4.66
C LYS A 637 82.94 16.33 -3.98
N MET A 638 82.64 15.07 -3.65
CA MET A 638 83.54 14.17 -2.93
C MET A 638 84.27 13.24 -3.90
N ARG A 639 85.51 12.86 -3.57
CA ARG A 639 86.25 11.83 -4.30
C ARG A 639 85.89 10.46 -3.75
N ASN A 640 85.48 9.54 -4.63
CA ASN A 640 85.07 8.18 -4.27
C ASN A 640 84.07 8.15 -3.10
N PRO A 641 82.91 8.82 -3.22
CA PRO A 641 81.96 8.92 -2.12
C PRO A 641 81.40 7.55 -1.69
N PRO A 642 80.90 7.43 -0.44
CA PRO A 642 80.28 6.20 0.05
C PRO A 642 79.00 5.89 -0.72
N ASP A 643 78.68 4.60 -0.87
CA ASP A 643 77.43 4.18 -1.50
C ASP A 643 76.26 4.39 -0.53
N VAL A 644 75.42 5.38 -0.85
CA VAL A 644 74.19 5.68 -0.11
C VAL A 644 72.94 5.31 -0.90
N SER A 645 73.07 4.52 -1.97
CA SER A 645 71.96 4.18 -2.88
C SER A 645 70.81 3.48 -2.14
N ASP A 646 71.11 2.58 -1.22
CA ASP A 646 70.11 1.87 -0.41
C ASP A 646 69.35 2.84 0.51
N MET A 647 70.04 3.79 1.16
CA MET A 647 69.41 4.80 2.01
C MET A 647 68.55 5.76 1.19
N VAL A 648 69.01 6.14 -0.01
CA VAL A 648 68.24 6.95 -0.97
C VAL A 648 67.00 6.19 -1.46
N GLU A 649 67.11 4.88 -1.69
CA GLU A 649 65.97 4.06 -2.07
C GLU A 649 64.96 3.92 -0.93
N LYS A 650 65.42 3.70 0.31
CA LYS A 650 64.57 3.74 1.51
C LYS A 650 63.83 5.07 1.63
N LEU A 651 64.53 6.20 1.50
CA LEU A 651 63.93 7.54 1.52
C LEU A 651 62.86 7.70 0.42
N ASN A 652 63.14 7.19 -0.79
CA ASN A 652 62.20 7.29 -1.90
C ASN A 652 60.95 6.40 -1.72
N ARG A 653 61.10 5.24 -1.06
CA ARG A 653 60.03 4.28 -0.76
C ARG A 653 59.07 4.74 0.34
N VAL A 654 59.42 5.74 1.15
CA VAL A 654 58.47 6.32 2.14
C VAL A 654 57.26 6.88 1.41
N THR A 655 56.07 6.49 1.86
CA THR A 655 54.77 6.92 1.36
C THR A 655 53.94 7.51 2.49
N ILE A 656 52.91 8.30 2.14
CA ILE A 656 51.96 8.84 3.12
C ILE A 656 50.83 7.81 3.29
N GLU A 657 50.75 7.19 4.47
CA GLU A 657 49.60 6.38 4.86
C GLU A 657 48.53 7.27 5.52
N GLN A 658 47.28 7.19 5.03
CA GLN A 658 46.08 7.72 5.69
C GLN A 658 46.21 9.11 6.39
N TRP A 659 46.77 10.11 5.71
CA TRP A 659 46.94 11.48 6.23
C TRP A 659 47.91 11.64 7.41
N GLU A 660 48.72 10.61 7.74
CA GLU A 660 49.82 10.66 8.73
C GLU A 660 51.07 11.36 8.15
N ILE A 661 50.90 12.59 7.66
CA ILE A 661 51.93 13.30 6.88
C ILE A 661 53.13 13.65 7.76
N ALA A 662 52.87 14.10 8.99
CA ALA A 662 53.95 14.41 9.93
C ALA A 662 54.84 13.18 10.15
N ARG A 663 54.25 12.00 10.35
CA ARG A 663 55.00 10.75 10.54
C ARG A 663 55.86 10.41 9.32
N ALA A 664 55.30 10.47 8.12
CA ALA A 664 56.04 10.22 6.88
C ALA A 664 57.19 11.23 6.69
N VAL A 665 56.98 12.50 7.01
CA VAL A 665 58.03 13.52 6.96
C VAL A 665 59.11 13.30 8.04
N TYR A 666 58.74 12.90 9.25
CA TYR A 666 59.69 12.51 10.30
C TYR A 666 60.53 11.30 9.88
N GLU A 667 59.95 10.32 9.18
CA GLU A 667 60.69 9.16 8.67
C GLU A 667 61.68 9.57 7.57
N VAL A 668 61.26 10.42 6.64
CA VAL A 668 62.15 10.99 5.60
C VAL A 668 63.28 11.81 6.25
N ASP A 669 62.98 12.68 7.21
CA ASP A 669 63.96 13.49 7.93
C ASP A 669 64.94 12.62 8.70
N LYS A 670 64.46 11.57 9.38
CA LYS A 670 65.30 10.62 10.10
C LYS A 670 66.30 9.92 9.17
N ILE A 671 65.83 9.37 8.04
CA ILE A 671 66.71 8.72 7.06
C ILE A 671 67.74 9.73 6.52
N PHE A 672 67.30 10.95 6.25
CA PHE A 672 68.17 12.01 5.74
C PHE A 672 69.24 12.44 6.76
N GLN A 673 68.86 12.74 8.00
CA GLN A 673 69.74 13.25 9.05
C GLN A 673 70.63 12.16 9.67
N GLU A 674 70.04 11.02 10.06
CA GLU A 674 70.77 9.99 10.80
C GLU A 674 71.54 9.05 9.87
N GLU A 675 70.90 8.54 8.80
CA GLU A 675 71.53 7.54 7.92
C GLU A 675 72.42 8.21 6.86
N ILE A 676 71.91 9.21 6.12
CA ILE A 676 72.63 9.78 4.97
C ILE A 676 73.65 10.83 5.41
N LEU A 677 73.21 11.87 6.14
CA LEU A 677 74.10 12.93 6.60
C LEU A 677 75.17 12.43 7.56
N GLY A 678 74.82 11.52 8.48
CA GLY A 678 75.76 10.82 9.34
C GLY A 678 76.86 10.11 8.54
N THR A 679 76.47 9.27 7.58
CA THR A 679 77.43 8.52 6.73
C THR A 679 78.35 9.45 5.93
N LEU A 680 77.81 10.52 5.34
CA LEU A 680 78.62 11.48 4.58
C LEU A 680 79.59 12.25 5.46
N ARG A 681 79.13 12.70 6.64
CA ARG A 681 79.97 13.40 7.62
C ARG A 681 81.12 12.54 8.09
N ASP A 682 80.84 11.30 8.47
CA ASP A 682 81.85 10.35 8.95
C ASP A 682 82.86 10.00 7.85
N PHE A 683 82.39 9.85 6.60
CA PHE A 683 83.28 9.65 5.47
C PHE A 683 84.25 10.82 5.27
N VAL A 684 83.75 12.06 5.18
CA VAL A 684 84.61 13.24 4.98
C VAL A 684 85.57 13.39 6.16
N LYS A 685 85.12 13.14 7.38
CA LYS A 685 85.97 13.17 8.57
C LYS A 685 87.11 12.15 8.49
N ASN A 686 86.80 10.89 8.23
CA ASN A 686 87.80 9.82 8.13
C ASN A 686 88.81 10.09 7.01
N GLU A 687 88.35 10.57 5.85
CA GLU A 687 89.26 10.93 4.75
C GLU A 687 90.14 12.13 5.09
N THR A 688 89.62 13.13 5.82
CA THR A 688 90.38 14.28 6.30
C THR A 688 91.48 13.84 7.27
N GLU A 689 91.13 13.10 8.32
CA GLU A 689 92.07 12.57 9.33
C GLU A 689 93.17 11.72 8.69
N ARG A 690 92.77 10.81 7.78
CA ARG A 690 93.70 9.97 7.03
C ARG A 690 94.73 10.80 6.25
N HIS A 691 94.29 11.85 5.55
CA HIS A 691 95.18 12.68 4.74
C HIS A 691 96.07 13.60 5.58
N ILE A 692 95.60 14.08 6.73
CA ILE A 692 96.42 14.78 7.72
C ILE A 692 97.56 13.85 8.19
N ASP A 693 97.25 12.64 8.63
CA ASP A 693 98.24 11.65 9.08
C ASP A 693 99.30 11.35 8.01
N LEU A 694 98.84 11.19 6.77
CA LEU A 694 99.70 10.94 5.62
C LEU A 694 100.65 12.12 5.34
N LEU A 695 100.16 13.36 5.33
CA LEU A 695 100.99 14.54 5.11
C LEU A 695 101.96 14.81 6.27
N ILE A 696 101.54 14.56 7.53
CA ILE A 696 102.42 14.64 8.70
C ILE A 696 103.60 13.66 8.58
N LYS A 697 103.36 12.44 8.08
CA LYS A 697 104.45 11.48 7.81
C LYS A 697 105.44 12.03 6.77
N LEU A 698 104.95 12.65 5.70
CA LEU A 698 105.80 13.24 4.65
C LEU A 698 106.64 14.42 5.14
N LYS A 699 106.11 15.23 6.06
CA LYS A 699 106.87 16.32 6.72
C LYS A 699 108.15 15.79 7.38
N ARG A 700 108.16 14.55 7.89
CA ARG A 700 109.36 13.92 8.49
C ARG A 700 110.48 13.67 7.47
N TYR A 701 110.16 13.57 6.18
CA TYR A 701 111.12 13.42 5.09
C TYR A 701 111.63 14.76 4.54
N GLY A 702 111.23 15.89 5.14
CA GLY A 702 111.63 17.24 4.73
C GLY A 702 110.82 17.81 3.56
N ILE A 703 109.59 17.31 3.36
CA ILE A 703 108.67 17.81 2.34
C ILE A 703 107.80 18.92 2.96
N ASP A 704 107.72 20.07 2.29
CA ASP A 704 106.97 21.24 2.75
C ASP A 704 105.48 21.12 2.40
N VAL A 705 104.68 20.62 3.34
CA VAL A 705 103.24 20.37 3.17
C VAL A 705 102.37 21.08 4.21
N GLU A 706 102.94 22.04 4.96
CA GLU A 706 102.30 22.64 6.14
C GLU A 706 100.99 23.35 5.82
N GLU A 707 100.97 24.11 4.73
CA GLU A 707 99.78 24.85 4.28
C GLU A 707 98.58 23.91 4.03
N PHE A 708 98.84 22.71 3.50
CA PHE A 708 97.80 21.72 3.20
C PHE A 708 97.31 21.02 4.47
N ILE A 709 98.19 20.78 5.44
CA ILE A 709 97.81 20.22 6.75
C ILE A 709 96.88 21.20 7.48
N ILE A 710 97.24 22.48 7.57
CA ILE A 710 96.41 23.50 8.24
C ILE A 710 95.01 23.57 7.62
N ARG A 711 94.91 23.55 6.28
CA ARG A 711 93.61 23.57 5.59
C ARG A 711 92.76 22.33 5.86
N LEU A 712 93.38 21.15 6.02
CA LEU A 712 92.65 19.93 6.40
C LEU A 712 92.26 19.95 7.89
N GLU A 713 93.11 20.46 8.78
CA GLU A 713 92.79 20.66 10.21
C GLU A 713 91.63 21.64 10.41
N GLU A 714 91.52 22.68 9.57
CA GLU A 714 90.35 23.58 9.55
C GLU A 714 89.06 22.84 9.15
N VAL A 715 89.14 21.90 8.22
CA VAL A 715 88.01 21.03 7.83
C VAL A 715 87.64 20.10 8.98
N GLU A 716 88.61 19.44 9.60
CA GLU A 716 88.42 18.56 10.75
C GLU A 716 87.80 19.31 11.95
N ALA A 717 88.27 20.52 12.23
CA ALA A 717 87.76 21.38 13.28
C ALA A 717 86.30 21.76 13.02
N LYS A 718 85.91 22.09 11.78
CA LYS A 718 84.51 22.35 11.41
C LYS A 718 83.64 21.10 11.55
N LEU A 719 84.10 19.95 11.09
CA LEU A 719 83.41 18.67 11.23
C LEU A 719 83.23 18.23 12.69
N SER A 720 84.14 18.63 13.58
CA SER A 720 84.11 18.25 15.00
C SER A 720 83.41 19.26 15.92
N SER A 721 83.39 20.55 15.56
CA SER A 721 82.84 21.63 16.40
C SER A 721 81.34 21.87 16.20
N GLN A 722 80.81 21.67 14.99
CA GLN A 722 79.39 21.91 14.68
C GLN A 722 78.60 20.61 14.82
N LYS A 723 77.64 20.57 15.77
CA LYS A 723 76.79 19.37 15.96
C LYS A 723 75.87 19.11 14.77
N GLU A 724 75.37 20.15 14.13
CA GLU A 724 74.46 20.09 12.98
C GLU A 724 75.10 20.84 11.82
N LEU A 725 75.55 20.10 10.80
CA LEU A 725 76.07 20.64 9.54
C LEU A 725 75.05 20.29 8.44
N ASP A 726 74.71 21.25 7.58
CA ASP A 726 73.85 20.94 6.44
C ASP A 726 74.62 20.13 5.39
N ILE A 727 73.88 19.35 4.58
CA ILE A 727 74.44 18.51 3.52
C ILE A 727 75.27 19.31 2.51
N GLN A 728 74.89 20.58 2.28
CA GLN A 728 75.63 21.47 1.41
C GLN A 728 76.98 21.85 2.01
N GLU A 729 77.05 22.08 3.32
CA GLU A 729 78.28 22.37 4.05
C GLU A 729 79.21 21.15 4.07
N ILE A 730 78.66 19.96 4.35
CA ILE A 730 79.43 18.70 4.28
C ILE A 730 79.97 18.47 2.87
N GLY A 731 79.19 18.76 1.83
CA GLY A 731 79.63 18.70 0.44
C GLY A 731 80.76 19.68 0.11
N GLU A 732 80.71 20.92 0.61
CA GLU A 732 81.81 21.89 0.43
C GLU A 732 83.08 21.48 1.19
N LEU A 733 82.94 20.92 2.41
CA LEU A 733 84.09 20.38 3.15
C LEU A 733 84.73 19.20 2.41
N GLY A 734 83.91 18.28 1.87
CA GLY A 734 84.38 17.19 1.01
C GLY A 734 85.07 17.69 -0.27
N LYS A 735 84.60 18.80 -0.86
CA LYS A 735 85.26 19.46 -1.99
C LYS A 735 86.65 19.96 -1.63
N ILE A 736 86.79 20.63 -0.48
CA ILE A 736 88.09 21.14 -0.01
C ILE A 736 89.09 19.99 0.14
N VAL A 737 88.66 18.87 0.72
CA VAL A 737 89.49 17.65 0.85
C VAL A 737 89.90 17.15 -0.54
N ASN A 738 88.95 16.99 -1.47
CA ASN A 738 89.25 16.56 -2.84
C ASN A 738 90.22 17.51 -3.58
N ASP A 739 90.01 18.82 -3.49
CA ASP A 739 90.85 19.85 -4.12
C ASP A 739 92.29 19.80 -3.58
N ILE A 740 92.47 19.47 -2.29
CA ILE A 740 93.80 19.30 -1.69
C ILE A 740 94.47 18.01 -2.20
N ILE A 741 93.76 16.89 -2.21
CA ILE A 741 94.31 15.59 -2.65
C ILE A 741 94.68 15.62 -4.15
N THR A 742 93.93 16.37 -4.94
CA THR A 742 94.16 16.51 -6.38
C THR A 742 95.03 17.71 -6.74
N SER A 743 95.50 18.49 -5.76
CA SER A 743 96.26 19.72 -5.98
C SER A 743 97.53 19.49 -6.80
N GLN A 744 97.62 20.20 -7.92
CA GLN A 744 98.83 20.20 -8.76
C GLN A 744 100.03 20.79 -8.00
N THR A 745 99.80 21.77 -7.13
CA THR A 745 100.86 22.39 -6.31
C THR A 745 101.47 21.36 -5.36
N LEU A 746 100.63 20.56 -4.68
CA LEU A 746 101.10 19.50 -3.79
C LEU A 746 101.88 18.42 -4.57
N ARG A 747 101.40 18.03 -5.76
CA ARG A 747 102.12 17.10 -6.65
C ARG A 747 103.47 17.63 -7.11
N GLN A 748 103.55 18.91 -7.45
CA GLN A 748 104.81 19.56 -7.82
C GLN A 748 105.82 19.58 -6.66
N ILE A 749 105.36 19.76 -5.42
CA ILE A 749 106.20 19.67 -4.23
C ILE A 749 106.80 18.26 -4.10
N PHE A 750 105.99 17.22 -4.28
CA PHE A 750 106.48 15.83 -4.29
C PHE A 750 107.44 15.54 -5.42
N ALA A 751 107.12 15.94 -6.65
CA ALA A 751 107.98 15.73 -7.81
C ALA A 751 109.34 16.43 -7.64
N LYS A 752 109.34 17.67 -7.13
CA LYS A 752 110.57 18.40 -6.83
C LYS A 752 111.42 17.68 -5.79
N TRP A 753 110.83 17.25 -4.67
CA TRP A 753 111.56 16.53 -3.63
C TRP A 753 112.11 15.19 -4.16
N LEU A 754 111.30 14.44 -4.90
CA LEU A 754 111.66 13.13 -5.41
C LEU A 754 112.77 13.21 -6.46
N ASN A 755 112.70 14.15 -7.39
CA ASN A 755 113.76 14.40 -8.38
C ASN A 755 115.08 14.78 -7.72
N LEU A 756 115.05 15.71 -6.74
CA LEU A 756 116.25 16.11 -6.00
C LEU A 756 116.89 14.92 -5.26
N THR A 757 116.07 14.06 -4.66
CA THR A 757 116.53 12.91 -3.89
C THR A 757 117.05 11.79 -4.80
N VAL A 758 116.38 11.51 -5.93
CA VAL A 758 116.84 10.54 -6.93
C VAL A 758 118.14 10.98 -7.59
N ASP A 759 118.27 12.25 -7.97
CA ASP A 759 119.52 12.80 -8.52
C ASP A 759 120.67 12.75 -7.50
N ALA A 760 120.36 12.90 -6.22
CA ALA A 760 121.33 12.75 -5.14
C ALA A 760 121.75 11.30 -4.92
N LEU A 761 120.79 10.38 -4.97
CA LEU A 761 121.03 8.93 -4.93
C LEU A 761 121.93 8.50 -6.08
N GLU A 762 121.62 8.91 -7.31
CA GLU A 762 122.41 8.60 -8.50
C GLU A 762 123.87 9.06 -8.35
N ARG A 763 124.08 10.30 -7.90
CA ARG A 763 125.42 10.84 -7.61
C ARG A 763 126.13 10.10 -6.49
N THR A 764 125.40 9.70 -5.45
CA THR A 764 125.95 8.99 -4.29
C THR A 764 126.36 7.57 -4.67
N ILE A 765 125.51 6.84 -5.38
CA ILE A 765 125.78 5.47 -5.83
C ILE A 765 126.99 5.44 -6.76
N ASN A 766 127.10 6.40 -7.69
CA ASN A 766 128.27 6.55 -8.55
C ASN A 766 129.58 6.83 -7.79
N TYR A 767 129.51 7.45 -6.62
CA TYR A 767 130.66 7.65 -5.76
C TYR A 767 130.96 6.39 -4.93
N VAL A 768 129.94 5.78 -4.31
CA VAL A 768 130.07 4.57 -3.49
C VAL A 768 130.66 3.41 -4.32
N SER A 769 130.24 3.27 -5.58
CA SER A 769 130.70 2.21 -6.49
C SER A 769 132.18 2.27 -6.84
N GLN A 770 132.84 3.42 -6.63
CA GLN A 770 134.29 3.54 -6.79
C GLN A 770 135.06 2.86 -5.64
N TRP A 771 134.40 2.58 -4.52
CA TRP A 771 135.02 2.11 -3.28
C TRP A 771 134.51 0.74 -2.81
N VAL A 772 133.25 0.40 -3.10
CA VAL A 772 132.59 -0.83 -2.64
C VAL A 772 131.69 -1.38 -3.76
N GLU A 773 131.60 -2.71 -3.90
CA GLU A 773 130.56 -3.32 -4.73
C GLU A 773 129.18 -3.00 -4.14
N VAL A 774 128.42 -2.18 -4.85
CA VAL A 774 127.03 -1.85 -4.47
C VAL A 774 126.13 -2.99 -4.92
N GLU A 775 125.17 -3.38 -4.08
CA GLU A 775 124.16 -4.39 -4.41
C GLU A 775 123.47 -4.07 -5.75
N SER A 776 123.22 -5.09 -6.58
CA SER A 776 122.62 -4.96 -7.93
C SER A 776 121.30 -4.19 -7.92
N ASP A 777 120.55 -4.33 -6.84
CA ASP A 777 119.19 -3.79 -6.68
C ASP A 777 119.17 -2.25 -6.76
N PHE A 778 120.24 -1.56 -6.36
CA PHE A 778 120.32 -0.10 -6.48
C PHE A 778 120.35 0.38 -7.94
N TYR A 779 121.05 -0.34 -8.80
CA TYR A 779 121.17 0.02 -10.22
C TYR A 779 119.92 -0.31 -11.02
N GLU A 780 119.17 -1.35 -10.63
CA GLU A 780 117.89 -1.71 -11.26
C GLU A 780 116.74 -0.78 -10.84
N ILE A 781 116.72 -0.34 -9.58
CA ILE A 781 115.62 0.46 -9.01
C ILE A 781 115.71 1.94 -9.42
N LEU A 782 116.92 2.51 -9.57
CA LEU A 782 117.14 3.92 -9.93
C LEU A 782 116.41 4.38 -11.21
N PRO A 783 116.54 3.69 -12.37
CA PRO A 783 115.81 4.06 -13.59
C PRO A 783 114.29 3.95 -13.43
N THR A 784 113.84 3.01 -12.60
CA THR A 784 112.41 2.79 -12.30
C THR A 784 111.85 3.94 -11.48
N LEU A 785 112.56 4.39 -10.45
CA LEU A 785 112.18 5.57 -9.66
C LEU A 785 112.17 6.85 -10.50
N LYS A 786 113.12 6.99 -11.43
CA LYS A 786 113.18 8.13 -12.36
C LYS A 786 111.98 8.15 -13.30
N LYS A 787 111.64 7.02 -13.93
CA LYS A 787 110.41 6.90 -14.74
C LYS A 787 109.14 7.14 -13.94
N GLN A 788 109.07 6.64 -12.71
CA GLN A 788 107.92 6.83 -11.83
C GLN A 788 107.76 8.29 -11.38
N SER A 789 108.86 9.04 -11.27
CA SER A 789 108.84 10.47 -10.97
C SER A 789 108.19 11.30 -12.09
N GLU A 790 108.36 10.88 -13.34
CA GLU A 790 107.83 11.56 -14.53
C GLU A 790 106.31 11.35 -14.70
N ILE A 791 105.76 10.29 -14.08
CA ILE A 791 104.32 9.96 -14.12
C ILE A 791 103.60 10.27 -12.80
N LEU A 792 104.19 11.05 -11.90
CA LEU A 792 103.61 11.43 -10.60
C LEU A 792 102.20 12.04 -10.72
N ASP A 793 101.93 12.74 -11.82
CA ASP A 793 100.62 13.36 -12.08
C ASP A 793 99.49 12.33 -12.27
N SER A 794 99.79 11.10 -12.71
CA SER A 794 98.79 10.05 -12.94
C SER A 794 98.64 9.05 -11.78
N LEU A 795 99.45 9.20 -10.72
CA LEU A 795 99.44 8.30 -9.57
C LEU A 795 98.50 8.79 -8.46
N GLU A 796 97.92 7.83 -7.73
CA GLU A 796 97.17 8.11 -6.51
C GLU A 796 98.07 8.52 -5.36
N MET A 797 97.57 9.38 -4.48
CA MET A 797 98.31 9.96 -3.37
C MET A 797 99.00 8.90 -2.48
N ASP A 798 98.32 7.81 -2.14
CA ASP A 798 98.91 6.71 -1.36
C ASP A 798 100.13 6.07 -2.07
N THR A 799 100.05 5.95 -3.39
CA THR A 799 101.14 5.40 -4.22
C THR A 799 102.31 6.36 -4.27
N ILE A 800 102.04 7.66 -4.38
CA ILE A 800 103.06 8.72 -4.32
C ILE A 800 103.79 8.68 -2.98
N ILE A 801 103.07 8.50 -1.88
CA ILE A 801 103.64 8.44 -0.53
C ILE A 801 104.51 7.19 -0.36
N LYS A 802 104.03 6.01 -0.76
CA LYS A 802 104.84 4.77 -0.70
C LYS A 802 106.12 4.90 -1.52
N MET A 803 106.04 5.58 -2.67
CA MET A 803 107.20 5.85 -3.50
C MET A 803 108.21 6.75 -2.77
N ILE A 804 107.75 7.86 -2.18
CA ILE A 804 108.58 8.75 -1.35
C ILE A 804 109.25 7.99 -0.19
N GLU A 805 108.49 7.16 0.53
CA GLU A 805 109.01 6.33 1.63
C GLU A 805 110.09 5.37 1.16
N HIS A 806 109.89 4.73 0.01
CA HIS A 806 110.87 3.82 -0.58
C HIS A 806 112.14 4.56 -1.01
N THR A 807 112.01 5.70 -1.68
CA THR A 807 113.14 6.56 -2.07
C THR A 807 113.92 7.06 -0.86
N HIS A 808 113.24 7.46 0.22
CA HIS A 808 113.91 7.88 1.46
C HIS A 808 114.69 6.73 2.13
N LYS A 809 114.13 5.51 2.16
CA LYS A 809 114.84 4.33 2.68
C LYS A 809 116.11 4.04 1.89
N LEU A 810 116.06 4.13 0.56
CA LEU A 810 117.24 3.97 -0.29
C LEU A 810 118.29 5.05 -0.01
N TRP A 811 117.86 6.30 0.25
CA TRP A 811 118.77 7.39 0.63
C TRP A 811 119.52 7.10 1.93
N GLU A 812 118.83 6.64 2.97
CA GLU A 812 119.49 6.29 4.24
C GLU A 812 120.47 5.13 4.08
N ILE A 813 120.18 4.14 3.23
CA ILE A 813 121.13 3.05 2.92
C ILE A 813 122.36 3.60 2.19
N ALA A 814 122.16 4.38 1.12
CA ALA A 814 123.26 4.99 0.36
C ALA A 814 124.16 5.87 1.26
N ARG A 815 123.55 6.60 2.21
CA ARG A 815 124.26 7.39 3.21
C ARG A 815 125.09 6.52 4.16
N SER A 816 124.57 5.38 4.62
CA SER A 816 125.32 4.48 5.50
C SER A 816 126.61 3.99 4.83
N TYR A 817 126.58 3.71 3.52
CA TYR A 817 127.78 3.40 2.74
C TYR A 817 128.75 4.59 2.65
N LEU A 818 128.26 5.81 2.47
CA LEU A 818 129.11 7.01 2.48
C LEU A 818 129.84 7.19 3.81
N GLU A 819 129.15 7.02 4.93
CA GLU A 819 129.76 7.11 6.27
C GLU A 819 130.83 6.03 6.47
N GLU A 820 130.61 4.81 5.97
CA GLU A 820 131.61 3.74 6.02
C GLU A 820 132.84 4.05 5.14
N ILE A 821 132.62 4.52 3.91
CA ILE A 821 133.70 4.93 3.00
C ILE A 821 134.53 6.04 3.64
N GLU A 822 133.90 7.08 4.18
CA GLU A 822 134.62 8.19 4.79
C GLU A 822 135.44 7.78 6.00
N LYS A 823 134.94 6.87 6.84
CA LYS A 823 135.73 6.27 7.93
C LYS A 823 136.96 5.52 7.40
N ARG A 824 136.80 4.72 6.34
CA ARG A 824 137.92 4.00 5.70
C ARG A 824 138.95 4.98 5.13
N ARG A 825 138.50 6.07 4.52
CA ARG A 825 139.38 7.09 3.93
C ARG A 825 140.15 7.88 4.97
N ASP A 826 139.48 8.27 6.06
CA ASP A 826 140.17 8.92 7.19
C ASP A 826 141.30 8.05 7.73
N MET A 827 141.08 6.73 7.86
CA MET A 827 142.12 5.80 8.29
C MET A 827 143.30 5.75 7.29
N LEU A 828 143.03 5.61 5.99
CA LEU A 828 144.08 5.59 4.96
C LEU A 828 144.88 6.90 4.91
N PHE A 829 144.21 8.03 5.08
CA PHE A 829 144.83 9.34 5.10
C PHE A 829 145.80 9.49 6.29
N GLU A 830 145.37 9.10 7.49
CA GLU A 830 146.23 9.12 8.69
C GLU A 830 147.44 8.16 8.55
N GLU A 831 147.27 7.02 7.87
CA GLU A 831 148.39 6.12 7.56
C GLU A 831 149.41 6.76 6.61
N GLU A 832 148.96 7.49 5.59
CA GLU A 832 149.85 8.23 4.66
C GLU A 832 150.59 9.36 5.36
N LEU A 833 149.93 10.10 6.27
CA LEU A 833 150.59 11.14 7.05
C LEU A 833 151.69 10.57 7.95
N LYS A 834 151.45 9.43 8.61
CA LYS A 834 152.46 8.75 9.46
C LYS A 834 153.72 8.32 8.71
N LYS A 835 153.65 8.12 7.39
CA LYS A 835 154.84 7.82 6.56
C LYS A 835 155.75 9.05 6.38
N ILE A 836 155.25 10.27 6.61
CA ILE A 836 156.03 11.50 6.48
C ILE A 836 156.96 11.66 7.70
N PRO A 837 158.27 11.86 7.51
CA PRO A 837 159.20 12.05 8.63
C PRO A 837 158.79 13.24 9.50
N TYR A 838 158.93 13.10 10.83
CA TYR A 838 158.58 14.11 11.83
C TYR A 838 157.09 14.43 11.97
N HIS A 839 156.17 13.67 11.35
CA HIS A 839 154.71 13.88 11.47
C HIS A 839 154.26 14.10 12.93
N ASN A 840 154.60 13.18 13.85
CA ASN A 840 154.24 13.32 15.27
C ASN A 840 154.74 14.63 15.91
N SER A 841 155.90 15.13 15.48
CA SER A 841 156.44 16.40 15.98
C SER A 841 155.72 17.59 15.36
N ILE A 842 155.41 17.54 14.05
CA ILE A 842 154.62 18.55 13.34
C ILE A 842 153.23 18.66 13.97
N THR A 843 152.57 17.53 14.22
CA THR A 843 151.26 17.47 14.89
C THR A 843 151.32 18.04 16.30
N ARG A 844 152.34 17.68 17.11
CA ARG A 844 152.54 18.25 18.46
C ARG A 844 152.75 19.78 18.42
N ILE A 845 153.43 20.29 17.41
CA ILE A 845 153.63 21.74 17.21
C ILE A 845 152.32 22.43 16.86
N TRP A 846 151.53 21.84 15.95
CA TRP A 846 150.20 22.34 15.64
C TRP A 846 149.30 22.32 16.89
N ASP A 847 149.25 21.22 17.63
CA ASP A 847 148.38 21.08 18.80
C ASP A 847 148.63 22.14 19.88
N LYS A 848 149.90 22.47 20.14
CA LYS A 848 150.27 23.53 21.09
C LYS A 848 150.05 24.95 20.54
N ASN A 849 149.95 25.14 19.23
CA ASN A 849 149.94 26.45 18.57
C ASN A 849 148.87 26.59 17.49
N LYS A 850 147.66 26.06 17.72
CA LYS A 850 146.60 25.92 16.69
C LYS A 850 146.29 27.21 15.93
N GLU A 851 146.06 28.31 16.64
CA GLU A 851 145.66 29.58 16.00
C GLU A 851 146.73 30.14 15.06
N GLU A 852 147.99 30.14 15.52
CA GLU A 852 149.08 30.73 14.74
C GLU A 852 149.48 29.81 13.59
N PHE A 853 149.42 28.50 13.80
CA PHE A 853 149.67 27.49 12.77
C PHE A 853 148.58 27.53 11.68
N ASP A 854 147.30 27.54 12.05
CA ASP A 854 146.19 27.57 11.10
C ASP A 854 146.20 28.85 10.25
N LYS A 855 146.53 29.99 10.87
CA LYS A 855 146.52 31.30 10.20
C LYS A 855 147.72 31.50 9.27
N LYS A 856 148.90 31.01 9.63
CA LYS A 856 150.16 31.34 8.92
C LYS A 856 150.79 30.17 8.16
N ILE A 857 150.38 28.93 8.42
CA ILE A 857 151.00 27.73 7.85
C ILE A 857 149.97 26.92 7.04
N PHE A 858 148.95 26.35 7.70
CA PHE A 858 147.88 25.60 7.05
C PHE A 858 146.67 25.40 7.98
N PRO A 859 145.41 25.61 7.53
CA PRO A 859 144.21 25.60 8.38
C PRO A 859 143.72 24.18 8.73
N LEU A 860 144.49 23.45 9.53
CA LEU A 860 144.18 22.08 9.95
C LEU A 860 142.86 21.98 10.73
N SER A 861 142.48 22.98 11.54
CA SER A 861 141.19 22.92 12.26
C SER A 861 139.97 22.93 11.32
N ARG A 862 140.09 23.43 10.08
CA ARG A 862 138.99 23.36 9.10
C ARG A 862 138.77 21.93 8.63
N LEU A 863 139.84 21.14 8.47
CA LEU A 863 139.78 19.72 8.12
C LEU A 863 138.99 18.92 9.17
N TYR A 864 139.31 19.11 10.45
CA TYR A 864 138.59 18.45 11.55
C TYR A 864 137.12 18.88 11.64
N LYS A 865 136.82 20.17 11.43
CA LYS A 865 135.43 20.65 11.37
C LYS A 865 134.64 19.99 10.23
N LEU A 866 135.25 19.82 9.05
CA LEU A 866 134.59 19.14 7.93
C LEU A 866 134.30 17.67 8.22
N ARG A 867 135.20 16.97 8.94
CA ARG A 867 134.94 15.59 9.41
C ARG A 867 133.69 15.52 10.30
N GLU A 868 133.51 16.46 11.22
CA GLU A 868 132.31 16.54 12.05
C GLU A 868 131.05 16.95 11.27
N GLU A 869 131.17 17.88 10.32
CA GLU A 869 130.07 18.32 9.46
C GLU A 869 129.55 17.15 8.59
N ILE A 870 130.46 16.36 7.99
CA ILE A 870 130.10 15.17 7.19
C ILE A 870 129.36 14.13 8.02
N ALA A 871 129.80 13.86 9.26
CA ALA A 871 129.16 12.88 10.14
C ALA A 871 127.73 13.28 10.58
N LYS A 872 127.42 14.59 10.60
CA LYS A 872 126.11 15.12 11.03
C LYS A 872 125.16 15.41 9.87
N GLU A 873 125.69 15.62 8.67
CA GLU A 873 124.89 15.95 7.50
C GLU A 873 124.02 14.75 7.08
N ARG A 874 122.72 15.01 6.89
CA ARG A 874 121.73 14.00 6.46
C ARG A 874 121.27 14.20 5.04
N THR A 875 121.60 15.35 4.46
CA THR A 875 121.18 15.73 3.12
C THR A 875 122.22 15.36 2.06
N PRO A 876 121.86 15.40 0.76
CA PRO A 876 122.78 15.21 -0.35
C PRO A 876 124.04 16.08 -0.37
N ARG A 877 124.05 17.15 0.43
CA ARG A 877 125.19 18.06 0.62
C ARG A 877 126.43 17.34 1.18
N ILE A 878 126.26 16.16 1.77
CA ILE A 878 127.37 15.33 2.26
C ILE A 878 128.45 15.11 1.19
N LEU A 879 128.08 14.92 -0.09
CA LEU A 879 129.04 14.73 -1.19
C LEU A 879 129.91 15.97 -1.45
N GLU A 880 129.36 17.17 -1.29
CA GLU A 880 130.10 18.43 -1.46
C GLU A 880 131.08 18.63 -0.31
N LEU A 881 130.65 18.32 0.92
CA LEU A 881 131.51 18.37 2.10
C LEU A 881 132.67 17.36 2.00
N ILE A 882 132.39 16.15 1.50
CA ILE A 882 133.40 15.13 1.22
C ILE A 882 134.43 15.67 0.22
N ARG A 883 134.01 16.22 -0.93
CA ARG A 883 134.95 16.78 -1.93
C ARG A 883 135.82 17.90 -1.38
N GLU A 884 135.26 18.76 -0.54
CA GLU A 884 136.03 19.84 0.08
C GLU A 884 137.04 19.31 1.10
N LYS A 885 136.65 18.28 1.88
CA LYS A 885 137.57 17.56 2.76
C LYS A 885 138.70 16.92 1.97
N GLU A 886 138.42 16.21 0.88
CA GLU A 886 139.44 15.59 0.01
C GLU A 886 140.48 16.59 -0.51
N ARG A 887 140.03 17.78 -0.90
CA ARG A 887 140.90 18.84 -1.39
C ARG A 887 141.87 19.29 -0.31
N LEU A 888 141.36 19.57 0.89
CA LEU A 888 142.19 19.97 2.03
C LEU A 888 143.11 18.85 2.52
N GLU A 889 142.68 17.59 2.46
CA GLU A 889 143.52 16.42 2.76
C GLU A 889 144.74 16.36 1.83
N LYS A 890 144.53 16.46 0.51
CA LYS A 890 145.63 16.46 -0.48
C LYS A 890 146.58 17.64 -0.28
N GLU A 891 146.04 18.83 -0.06
CA GLU A 891 146.85 20.03 0.21
C GLU A 891 147.64 19.88 1.51
N TRP A 892 147.06 19.28 2.56
CA TRP A 892 147.74 19.02 3.82
C TRP A 892 148.88 18.02 3.67
N LEU A 893 148.65 16.88 2.99
CA LEU A 893 149.70 15.89 2.73
C LEU A 893 150.94 16.52 2.07
N GLU A 894 150.73 17.34 1.05
CA GLU A 894 151.83 18.02 0.36
C GLU A 894 152.48 19.10 1.24
N LYS A 895 151.67 19.87 1.98
CA LYS A 895 152.17 20.89 2.89
C LYS A 895 152.98 20.28 4.02
N GLU A 896 152.55 19.17 4.58
CA GLU A 896 153.26 18.46 5.64
C GLU A 896 154.60 17.90 5.15
N ARG A 897 154.68 17.37 3.92
CA ARG A 897 155.96 16.99 3.30
C ARG A 897 156.92 18.17 3.20
N GLN A 898 156.44 19.35 2.80
CA GLN A 898 157.26 20.57 2.75
C GLN A 898 157.70 20.99 4.17
N ILE A 899 156.78 20.96 5.13
CA ILE A 899 157.05 21.27 6.53
C ILE A 899 158.09 20.31 7.10
N SER A 900 158.03 19.01 6.79
CA SER A 900 159.02 18.01 7.21
C SER A 900 160.43 18.36 6.73
N VAL A 901 160.57 18.87 5.50
CA VAL A 901 161.85 19.39 4.99
C VAL A 901 162.32 20.60 5.78
N TRP A 902 161.42 21.52 6.12
CA TRP A 902 161.76 22.66 6.98
C TRP A 902 162.17 22.18 8.38
N HIS A 903 161.42 21.24 8.96
CA HIS A 903 161.63 20.69 10.29
C HIS A 903 163.04 20.07 10.46
N LYS A 904 163.62 19.49 9.40
CA LYS A 904 165.03 19.04 9.44
C LYS A 904 166.00 20.15 9.86
N SER A 905 165.72 21.40 9.49
CA SER A 905 166.53 22.57 9.86
C SER A 905 166.44 22.90 11.34
N VAL A 906 165.36 22.50 12.03
CA VAL A 906 165.20 22.71 13.47
C VAL A 906 166.35 22.07 14.24
N LYS A 907 166.78 20.86 13.85
CA LYS A 907 167.93 20.19 14.48
C LYS A 907 169.21 21.03 14.42
N VAL A 908 169.44 21.76 13.31
CA VAL A 908 170.59 22.65 13.14
C VAL A 908 170.48 23.88 14.05
N PHE A 909 169.28 24.42 14.22
CA PHE A 909 169.07 25.53 15.15
C PHE A 909 169.22 25.11 16.61
N LEU A 910 168.86 23.87 16.94
CA LEU A 910 168.99 23.33 18.29
C LEU A 910 170.41 22.82 18.61
N THR A 911 171.25 22.52 17.61
CA THR A 911 172.65 22.12 17.85
C THR A 911 173.44 23.25 18.53
N GLY A 912 173.89 23.00 19.77
CA GLY A 912 174.60 23.97 20.62
C GLY A 912 173.80 24.44 21.85
N ILE A 913 172.54 23.99 21.99
CA ILE A 913 171.76 24.11 23.24
C ILE A 913 171.81 22.77 23.97
N SER A 914 172.31 22.77 25.20
CA SER A 914 172.26 21.59 26.06
C SER A 914 170.93 21.54 26.80
N PRO A 915 170.29 20.37 26.95
CA PRO A 915 169.16 20.21 27.86
C PRO A 915 169.49 20.61 29.31
N MET A 916 170.78 20.64 29.67
CA MET A 916 171.28 21.01 31.00
C MET A 916 171.59 22.50 31.17
N ASP A 917 171.41 23.33 30.12
CA ASP A 917 171.60 24.79 30.24
C ASP A 917 170.51 25.40 31.16
N GLU A 918 170.88 26.39 31.98
CA GLU A 918 169.94 27.16 32.81
C GLU A 918 168.86 27.85 31.96
N GLU A 919 167.67 28.02 32.53
CA GLU A 919 166.46 28.47 31.82
C GLU A 919 166.62 29.87 31.20
N GLU A 920 167.27 30.80 31.93
CA GLU A 920 167.64 32.12 31.36
C GLU A 920 168.59 32.00 30.14
N VAL A 921 169.52 31.05 30.17
CA VAL A 921 170.48 30.83 29.08
C VAL A 921 169.75 30.23 27.87
N LYS A 922 168.84 29.29 28.10
CA LYS A 922 167.96 28.74 27.06
C LYS A 922 167.09 29.83 26.44
N GLU A 923 166.49 30.73 27.22
CA GLU A 923 165.71 31.86 26.70
C GLU A 923 166.54 32.84 25.86
N ARG A 924 167.75 33.21 26.31
CA ARG A 924 168.65 34.08 25.53
C ARG A 924 169.07 33.41 24.22
N LYS A 925 169.43 32.12 24.26
CA LYS A 925 169.75 31.33 23.06
C LYS A 925 168.53 31.18 22.15
N LEU A 926 167.33 30.98 22.69
CA LEU A 926 166.06 30.92 21.96
C LEU A 926 165.77 32.24 21.24
N LYS A 927 165.89 33.40 21.91
CA LYS A 927 165.74 34.72 21.28
C LYS A 927 166.73 34.92 20.14
N SER A 928 167.99 34.51 20.34
CA SER A 928 169.03 34.55 19.29
C SER A 928 168.70 33.63 18.10
N ILE A 929 168.22 32.41 18.35
CA ILE A 929 167.79 31.48 17.29
C ILE A 929 166.59 32.04 16.55
N ILE A 930 165.60 32.59 17.25
CA ILE A 930 164.45 33.24 16.63
C ILE A 930 164.93 34.37 15.71
N GLU A 931 165.82 35.26 16.17
CA GLU A 931 166.41 36.29 15.31
C GLU A 931 167.15 35.71 14.09
N LYS A 932 167.90 34.62 14.26
CA LYS A 932 168.57 33.93 13.16
C LYS A 932 167.57 33.37 12.15
N ILE A 933 166.50 32.72 12.61
CA ILE A 933 165.43 32.21 11.73
C ILE A 933 164.78 33.37 10.98
N LYS A 934 164.50 34.49 11.66
CA LYS A 934 163.93 35.69 11.03
C LYS A 934 164.87 36.33 10.00
N LYS A 935 166.19 36.21 10.17
CA LYS A 935 167.20 36.69 9.20
C LYS A 935 167.39 35.75 8.01
N ILE A 936 167.39 34.43 8.24
CA ILE A 936 167.71 33.41 7.22
C ILE A 936 166.51 33.14 6.31
N TYR A 937 165.32 32.96 6.88
CA TYR A 937 164.13 32.59 6.10
C TYR A 937 163.23 33.79 5.85
N LYS A 938 163.08 34.16 4.58
CA LYS A 938 162.18 35.24 4.15
C LYS A 938 160.72 34.80 3.99
N ARG A 939 160.47 33.51 3.75
CA ARG A 939 159.11 32.96 3.64
C ARG A 939 158.47 32.91 5.03
N LYS A 940 157.35 33.64 5.19
CA LYS A 940 156.65 33.80 6.48
C LYS A 940 156.15 32.48 7.05
N ASP A 941 155.67 31.56 6.23
CA ASP A 941 155.18 30.24 6.66
C ASP A 941 156.30 29.37 7.22
N VAL A 942 157.43 29.29 6.51
CA VAL A 942 158.65 28.58 6.97
C VAL A 942 159.19 29.20 8.25
N GLN A 943 159.34 30.52 8.27
CA GLN A 943 159.82 31.28 9.42
C GLN A 943 158.93 31.04 10.65
N THR A 944 157.61 31.16 10.48
CA THR A 944 156.65 30.93 11.56
C THR A 944 156.73 29.48 12.03
N TYR A 945 156.71 28.50 11.12
CA TYR A 945 156.82 27.10 11.50
C TYR A 945 158.10 26.81 12.29
N LEU A 946 159.25 27.26 11.82
CA LEU A 946 160.53 27.01 12.50
C LEU A 946 160.61 27.70 13.87
N ILE A 947 160.05 28.91 14.00
CA ILE A 947 159.95 29.60 15.29
C ILE A 947 159.07 28.79 16.23
N LEU A 948 157.85 28.41 15.81
CA LEU A 948 156.93 27.60 16.61
C LEU A 948 157.56 26.24 16.96
N ALA A 949 158.26 25.60 16.03
CA ALA A 949 158.91 24.31 16.23
C ALA A 949 160.03 24.40 17.26
N VAL A 950 160.94 25.39 17.15
CA VAL A 950 162.01 25.60 18.11
C VAL A 950 161.46 25.98 19.48
N GLN A 951 160.45 26.87 19.55
CA GLN A 951 159.79 27.24 20.81
C GLN A 951 159.12 26.04 21.47
N THR A 952 158.44 25.20 20.69
CA THR A 952 157.71 24.03 21.20
C THR A 952 158.62 22.88 21.62
N LEU A 953 159.79 22.73 20.98
CA LEU A 953 160.75 21.67 21.26
C LEU A 953 161.80 22.05 22.31
N LEU A 954 162.04 23.34 22.56
CA LEU A 954 162.88 23.84 23.67
C LEU A 954 162.07 24.19 24.92
N GLY A 955 160.82 24.62 24.74
CA GLY A 955 159.86 24.81 25.81
C GLY A 955 159.04 23.54 26.00
N GLU A 956 159.53 22.65 26.87
CA GLU A 956 158.60 21.85 27.66
C GLU A 956 158.05 22.70 28.80
#